data_AF-Q6ZT07-F1
#
_entry.id   AF-Q6ZT07-F1
#
_cell.length_a   1.000
_cell.length_b   1.000
_cell.length_c   1.000
_cell.angle_alpha   90.00
_cell.angle_beta   90.00
_cell.angle_gamma   90.00
#
_symmetry.space_group_name_H-M   'P 1'
#
loop_
_entity.id
_entity.type
_entity.pdbx_description
1 polymer ?
#
loop_
_entity_poly.entity_id
_entity_poly.type
_entity_poly.pdbx_seq_one_letter_code
_entity_poly.pdbx_strand_id
1 'polypeptide(L)'
;MWVNPEEVLLANALWITERANPYFILQRRKGHAGDGGGGGGLAGLLVGTLDVVLDSSARVAPYRILYQTPDSLVYWTIACGGSRKEITEHWEWLEQNLLQTLSIFENENDITTFVRGKIQGIIAEYNKINDVKEDDDTEKFKEAIVKFHRLFGMPEEEKLVNYYSCSYWKGKVPRQGWMYLSINHLCFYSFLMGREAKLVIRWVDITQLEKNATLLLPDVIKVSTRSSEHFFSVFLNINETFKLMEQLANIAMRQLLDNEGFEQDRSLPKLKRKSPKKVSALKRDLDARAKSERYRALFRLPKDEKLDGHTDCTLWTPFNKMHILGQMFVSTNYICFTSKEENLCSLIIPLREVTIVEKADSSSVLPSPLSISTRNRMTFLFANLKDRDFLVQRISDFLQQTTSKIYSDKEFAGSYNSSDDEVYSRPSSLVSSSPQRSTSSDADGERQFNLNGNSVPTATQTLMTMYRRRSPEEFNPKLAKEFLKEQAWKIHFAEYGQGICMYRTEKTRELVLKGIPESMRGELWLLLSGAINEKATHPGYYEDLVEKSMGKYNLATEEIERDLHRSLPEHPAFQNEMGIAALRRVLTAYAFRNPNIGYCQAMNIVTSVLLLYAKEEEAFWLLVALCERMLPDYYNTRVVGALVDQGVFEELARDYVPQLYDCMQDLGVISTISLSWFLTLFLSVMPFESAVVVVDCFFYEGIKVIFQLALAVLDANVDKLLNCKDDGEAMTVLGRYLDSVTNKDSTLPPIPHLHSLLSDDVEPYPEVDIFRLIRTSYEKFGTIRADLIEQMRFKQRLKVIQTLEDTTKRNVVRTIVTETSFTIDELEELYALFKAEHLTSCYWGGSSNALDRHDPSLPYLEQYRIDFEQFKGMFALLFPWACGTHSDVLASRLFQLLDENGDSLINFREFVSGLSAACHGDLTEKLKLLYKMHVLPEPSSDQDEPDSAFEATQYFFEDITPECTHVVGLDSRSKQGADDGFVTVSLKPDKGKRANSQENRNYLRLWTPENKSKSKNAKDLPKLNQGQFIELCKTMYNMFSEDPNEQELYHATAAVTSLLLEIGEVGKLFVAQPAKEGGSGGSGPSCHQGIPGVLFPKKGPGQPYVVESVEPLPASLAPDSEEHSLGGQMEDIKLEDSSPRDNGACSSMLISDDDTKDDSSMSSYSVLSAGSHEEDKLHCEDIGEDTVLVRSGQGTAALPRSTSLDRDWAITFEQFLASLLTEPALVKYFDKPVCMMARITSAKNIRMMGKPLTSASDYEISAMSG
;
A
#
# COMPACT_ATOMS: atom_id res chain seq x y z
N MET A 1 29.26 20.70 15.33
CA MET A 1 28.80 21.47 14.17
C MET A 1 29.16 22.94 14.33
N TRP A 2 29.46 23.63 13.22
CA TRP A 2 29.50 25.10 13.17
C TRP A 2 28.10 25.69 13.32
N VAL A 3 27.98 26.89 13.89
CA VAL A 3 26.73 27.64 13.96
C VAL A 3 26.93 29.07 13.44
N ASN A 4 25.85 29.70 12.96
CA ASN A 4 25.90 31.13 12.66
C ASN A 4 26.29 31.90 13.94
N PRO A 5 27.19 32.90 13.87
CA PRO A 5 27.62 33.65 15.04
C PRO A 5 26.45 34.31 15.79
N GLU A 6 26.07 33.76 16.94
CA GLU A 6 24.99 34.24 17.81
C GLU A 6 25.55 34.85 19.11
N GLU A 7 25.06 36.03 19.46
CA GLU A 7 25.59 36.87 20.56
C GLU A 7 25.16 36.35 21.94
N VAL A 8 26.09 36.30 22.90
CA VAL A 8 25.91 35.69 24.23
C VAL A 8 26.30 36.67 25.34
N LEU A 9 25.28 37.18 26.04
CA LEU A 9 25.44 38.15 27.13
C LEU A 9 26.07 37.57 28.42
N LEU A 10 26.07 36.24 28.59
CA LEU A 10 26.57 35.58 29.81
C LEU A 10 27.32 34.27 29.48
N ALA A 11 28.63 34.36 29.22
CA ALA A 11 29.47 33.21 28.89
C ALA A 11 29.51 32.12 29.97
N ASN A 12 29.55 32.47 31.26
CA ASN A 12 29.95 31.54 32.33
C ASN A 12 28.82 31.02 33.24
N ALA A 13 27.59 31.54 33.09
CA ALA A 13 26.49 31.34 34.05
C ALA A 13 26.14 29.86 34.29
N LEU A 14 26.12 29.03 33.23
CA LEU A 14 25.80 27.59 33.27
C LEU A 14 26.94 26.70 32.71
N TRP A 15 28.15 27.24 32.60
CA TRP A 15 29.24 26.64 31.81
C TRP A 15 30.55 26.54 32.59
N ILE A 16 31.42 25.62 32.16
CA ILE A 16 32.80 25.41 32.61
C ILE A 16 33.68 25.55 31.38
N THR A 17 34.67 26.43 31.40
CA THR A 17 35.69 26.51 30.35
C THR A 17 36.63 25.30 30.46
N GLU A 18 36.84 24.58 29.35
CA GLU A 18 37.81 23.48 29.27
C GLU A 18 39.13 23.90 28.61
N ARG A 19 39.07 24.77 27.59
CA ARG A 19 40.22 25.38 26.93
C ARG A 19 39.90 26.83 26.58
N ALA A 20 40.91 27.69 26.57
CA ALA A 20 40.79 29.07 26.10
C ALA A 20 42.10 29.52 25.46
N ASN A 21 41.99 30.40 24.47
CA ASN A 21 43.08 31.15 23.86
C ASN A 21 42.60 32.62 23.72
N PRO A 22 43.41 33.58 23.19
CA PRO A 22 43.02 35.00 23.17
C PRO A 22 41.66 35.29 22.51
N TYR A 23 41.29 34.50 21.49
CA TYR A 23 40.10 34.73 20.65
C TYR A 23 38.97 33.72 20.85
N PHE A 24 39.24 32.55 21.41
CA PHE A 24 38.28 31.44 21.49
C PHE A 24 38.24 30.78 22.87
N ILE A 25 37.03 30.38 23.30
CA ILE A 25 36.79 29.66 24.56
C ILE A 25 35.95 28.41 24.29
N LEU A 26 36.52 27.23 24.54
CA LEU A 26 35.81 25.95 24.58
C LEU A 26 35.15 25.76 25.95
N GLN A 27 33.84 25.55 25.98
CA GLN A 27 33.06 25.36 27.20
C GLN A 27 32.26 24.07 27.19
N ARG A 28 32.26 23.34 28.32
CA ARG A 28 31.31 22.26 28.64
C ARG A 28 30.23 22.77 29.59
N ARG A 29 29.02 22.24 29.47
CA ARG A 29 27.86 22.62 30.30
C ARG A 29 27.92 22.00 31.70
N LYS A 30 27.61 22.80 32.73
CA LYS A 30 27.54 22.33 34.13
C LYS A 30 26.42 21.30 34.27
N GLY A 31 26.76 20.10 34.77
CA GLY A 31 25.84 18.97 34.93
C GLY A 31 25.92 17.88 33.86
N HIS A 32 26.74 18.05 32.81
CA HIS A 32 27.01 16.98 31.84
C HIS A 32 28.40 16.38 32.10
N ALA A 33 28.46 15.12 32.53
CA ALA A 33 29.70 14.40 32.81
C ALA A 33 29.54 12.91 32.42
N GLY A 34 30.44 12.43 31.57
CA GLY A 34 30.52 11.03 31.14
C GLY A 34 31.86 10.36 31.47
N ASP A 35 32.65 10.97 32.37
CA ASP A 35 33.97 10.50 32.81
C ASP A 35 34.02 10.51 34.35
N GLY A 36 34.11 9.31 34.96
CA GLY A 36 34.75 8.92 36.23
C GLY A 36 34.77 9.77 37.51
N GLY A 37 34.29 11.02 37.54
CA GLY A 37 34.50 11.97 38.64
C GLY A 37 33.26 12.25 39.48
N GLY A 38 33.28 11.85 40.75
CA GLY A 38 32.15 12.05 41.68
C GLY A 38 31.80 13.53 41.92
N GLY A 39 30.54 13.90 41.66
CA GLY A 39 30.08 15.30 41.76
C GLY A 39 28.56 15.48 41.82
N GLY A 40 27.82 14.49 42.34
CA GLY A 40 26.35 14.45 42.38
C GLY A 40 25.70 15.44 43.37
N GLY A 41 25.81 16.74 43.12
CA GLY A 41 25.20 17.80 43.93
C GLY A 41 23.90 18.37 43.35
N LEU A 42 23.03 18.92 44.22
CA LEU A 42 21.71 19.52 43.91
C LEU A 42 21.70 20.50 42.72
N ALA A 43 22.83 21.15 42.43
CA ALA A 43 22.98 22.05 41.29
C ALA A 43 22.63 21.39 39.94
N GLY A 44 22.98 20.11 39.74
CA GLY A 44 22.67 19.40 38.48
C GLY A 44 21.17 19.26 38.22
N LEU A 45 20.39 19.00 39.28
CA LEU A 45 18.93 18.84 39.19
C LEU A 45 18.23 20.19 38.93
N LEU A 46 18.75 21.27 39.52
CA LEU A 46 18.25 22.64 39.32
C LEU A 46 18.49 23.14 37.90
N VAL A 47 19.68 22.93 37.33
CA VAL A 47 19.99 23.33 35.94
C VAL A 47 19.07 22.59 34.95
N GLY A 48 18.89 21.28 35.11
CA GLY A 48 17.97 20.50 34.27
C GLY A 48 16.49 20.86 34.42
N THR A 49 16.11 21.60 35.47
CA THR A 49 14.74 22.10 35.66
C THR A 49 14.58 23.51 35.06
N LEU A 50 15.61 24.37 35.18
CA LEU A 50 15.62 25.72 34.62
C LEU A 50 15.55 25.70 33.08
N ASP A 51 16.20 24.72 32.46
CA ASP A 51 16.21 24.45 31.02
C ASP A 51 14.82 24.22 30.39
N VAL A 52 13.82 23.82 31.19
CA VAL A 52 12.43 23.60 30.71
C VAL A 52 11.58 24.87 30.85
N VAL A 53 12.04 25.86 31.63
CA VAL A 53 11.25 27.02 32.05
C VAL A 53 11.67 28.32 31.36
N LEU A 54 12.95 28.49 30.99
CA LEU A 54 13.49 29.78 30.55
C LEU A 54 13.92 29.90 29.08
N ASP A 55 13.95 28.85 28.26
CA ASP A 55 14.02 29.03 26.80
C ASP A 55 13.33 27.90 26.02
N SER A 56 12.73 28.24 24.88
CA SER A 56 11.84 27.39 24.08
C SER A 56 12.53 26.67 22.91
N SER A 57 13.86 26.68 22.83
CA SER A 57 14.64 25.98 21.79
C SER A 57 15.49 24.81 22.30
N ALA A 58 14.82 23.68 22.49
CA ALA A 58 15.31 22.30 22.29
C ALA A 58 16.81 22.00 22.47
N ARG A 59 17.25 21.76 23.71
CA ARG A 59 18.55 21.16 24.11
C ARG A 59 19.78 21.88 23.55
N VAL A 60 20.29 22.89 24.27
CA VAL A 60 21.63 23.44 24.02
C VAL A 60 22.67 22.32 24.16
N ALA A 61 23.53 22.16 23.15
CA ALA A 61 24.52 21.10 23.06
C ALA A 61 25.46 21.10 24.29
N PRO A 62 25.95 19.94 24.78
CA PRO A 62 26.74 19.87 26.00
C PRO A 62 28.09 20.58 25.91
N TYR A 63 28.59 20.85 24.70
CA TYR A 63 29.79 21.65 24.46
C TYR A 63 29.52 22.79 23.46
N ARG A 64 30.24 23.91 23.62
CA ARG A 64 30.26 25.02 22.67
C ARG A 64 31.62 25.69 22.57
N ILE A 65 31.90 26.35 21.46
CA ILE A 65 33.01 27.30 21.31
C ILE A 65 32.43 28.71 21.18
N LEU A 66 32.89 29.59 22.06
CA LEU A 66 32.67 31.03 21.98
C LEU A 66 33.87 31.70 21.30
N TYR A 67 33.59 32.74 20.52
CA TYR A 67 34.54 33.74 20.06
C TYR A 67 34.43 35.00 20.94
N GLN A 68 35.56 35.66 21.18
CA GLN A 68 35.71 36.93 21.87
C GLN A 68 36.89 37.73 21.27
N THR A 69 37.03 38.98 21.67
CA THR A 69 38.28 39.75 21.56
C THR A 69 38.74 40.20 22.94
N PRO A 70 40.05 40.46 23.17
CA PRO A 70 40.59 40.71 24.51
C PRO A 70 39.88 41.80 25.33
N ASP A 71 39.46 42.91 24.69
CA ASP A 71 38.81 44.04 25.36
C ASP A 71 37.26 44.00 25.30
N SER A 72 36.68 43.00 24.63
CA SER A 72 35.23 42.89 24.44
C SER A 72 34.53 42.11 25.55
N LEU A 73 33.46 42.71 26.09
CA LEU A 73 32.51 42.03 26.99
C LEU A 73 31.47 41.16 26.25
N VAL A 74 31.53 41.10 24.91
CA VAL A 74 30.55 40.43 24.05
C VAL A 74 31.13 39.14 23.47
N TYR A 75 30.46 38.03 23.77
CA TYR A 75 30.81 36.70 23.28
C TYR A 75 29.92 36.28 22.11
N TRP A 76 30.44 35.48 21.19
CA TRP A 76 29.68 34.94 20.06
C TRP A 76 29.80 33.41 20.02
N THR A 77 28.69 32.66 20.05
CA THR A 77 28.75 31.21 19.82
C THR A 77 29.02 30.93 18.34
N ILE A 78 30.07 30.17 18.03
CA ILE A 78 30.50 29.86 16.65
C ILE A 78 30.50 28.36 16.33
N ALA A 79 30.54 27.49 17.34
CA ALA A 79 30.35 26.05 17.19
C ALA A 79 29.67 25.44 18.43
N CYS A 80 28.91 24.37 18.21
CA CYS A 80 28.22 23.57 19.22
C CYS A 80 28.47 22.09 18.96
N GLY A 81 28.67 21.28 20.01
CA GLY A 81 29.03 19.86 19.88
C GLY A 81 28.23 18.95 20.81
N GLY A 82 27.71 17.86 20.24
CA GLY A 82 27.02 16.79 20.93
C GLY A 82 27.96 15.87 21.72
N SER A 83 29.25 15.86 21.39
CA SER A 83 30.30 15.10 22.10
C SER A 83 31.59 15.93 22.29
N ARG A 84 32.46 15.47 23.19
CA ARG A 84 33.77 16.09 23.44
C ARG A 84 34.71 15.94 22.24
N LYS A 85 34.63 14.83 21.50
CA LYS A 85 35.42 14.58 20.29
C LYS A 85 35.06 15.59 19.20
N GLU A 86 33.77 15.65 18.83
CA GLU A 86 33.23 16.53 17.79
C GLU A 86 33.61 18.01 18.01
N ILE A 87 33.49 18.52 19.25
CA ILE A 87 33.84 19.93 19.51
C ILE A 87 35.36 20.17 19.53
N THR A 88 36.16 19.15 19.81
CA THR A 88 37.62 19.26 19.79
C THR A 88 38.14 19.34 18.35
N GLU A 89 37.54 18.60 17.42
CA GLU A 89 37.83 18.71 15.97
C GLU A 89 37.56 20.15 15.46
N HIS A 90 36.46 20.79 15.90
CA HIS A 90 36.20 22.21 15.60
C HIS A 90 37.20 23.17 16.27
N TRP A 91 37.63 22.88 17.50
CA TRP A 91 38.63 23.68 18.22
C TRP A 91 40.00 23.64 17.52
N GLU A 92 40.48 22.44 17.19
CA GLU A 92 41.77 22.24 16.52
C GLU A 92 41.78 22.89 15.13
N TRP A 93 40.64 22.88 14.42
CA TRP A 93 40.51 23.62 13.16
C TRP A 93 40.70 25.14 13.35
N LEU A 94 40.09 25.76 14.37
CA LEU A 94 40.27 27.19 14.66
C LEU A 94 41.71 27.53 15.03
N GLU A 95 42.33 26.68 15.85
CA GLU A 95 43.70 26.85 16.34
C GLU A 95 44.71 26.77 15.20
N GLN A 96 44.56 25.81 14.28
CA GLN A 96 45.43 25.63 13.11
C GLN A 96 45.20 26.68 12.00
N ASN A 97 43.94 27.04 11.71
CA ASN A 97 43.62 27.83 10.50
C ASN A 97 43.42 29.32 10.76
N LEU A 98 42.96 29.72 11.95
CA LEU A 98 42.63 31.12 12.24
C LEU A 98 43.61 31.78 13.20
N LEU A 99 44.10 31.10 14.24
CA LEU A 99 44.78 31.75 15.37
C LEU A 99 45.96 32.66 14.95
N GLN A 100 46.83 32.16 14.07
CA GLN A 100 47.95 32.94 13.51
C GLN A 100 47.45 34.13 12.67
N THR A 101 46.43 33.92 11.83
CA THR A 101 45.82 34.96 10.98
C THR A 101 45.18 36.08 11.82
N LEU A 102 44.51 35.74 12.92
CA LEU A 102 43.89 36.73 13.81
C LEU A 102 44.93 37.59 14.54
N SER A 103 46.13 37.07 14.83
CA SER A 103 47.21 37.83 15.47
C SER A 103 47.88 38.89 14.58
N ILE A 104 47.47 39.01 13.30
CA ILE A 104 47.98 40.01 12.35
C ILE A 104 47.12 41.29 12.35
N PHE A 105 45.89 41.23 12.85
CA PHE A 105 44.96 42.37 12.83
C PHE A 105 45.13 43.26 14.07
N GLU A 106 45.23 44.57 13.86
CA GLU A 106 45.36 45.58 14.93
C GLU A 106 44.01 46.11 15.45
N ASN A 107 42.87 45.72 14.85
CA ASN A 107 41.53 46.26 15.12
C ASN A 107 40.52 45.14 15.43
N GLU A 108 39.96 45.14 16.64
CA GLU A 108 38.98 44.13 17.08
C GLU A 108 37.71 44.04 16.20
N ASN A 109 37.29 45.13 15.56
CA ASN A 109 36.14 45.13 14.65
C ASN A 109 36.45 44.38 13.34
N ASP A 110 37.69 44.45 12.86
CA ASP A 110 38.12 43.74 11.66
C ASP A 110 38.33 42.25 11.96
N ILE A 111 38.88 41.92 13.13
CA ILE A 111 38.90 40.53 13.66
C ILE A 111 37.48 39.97 13.74
N THR A 112 36.54 40.72 14.32
CA THR A 112 35.14 40.29 14.47
C THR A 112 34.47 40.08 13.12
N THR A 113 34.67 41.01 12.18
CA THR A 113 34.11 40.91 10.82
C THR A 113 34.72 39.72 10.07
N PHE A 114 36.03 39.53 10.15
CA PHE A 114 36.74 38.42 9.51
C PHE A 114 36.31 37.06 10.08
N VAL A 115 36.27 36.89 11.40
CA VAL A 115 35.83 35.63 12.04
C VAL A 115 34.38 35.33 11.66
N ARG A 116 33.46 36.30 11.77
CA ARG A 116 32.05 36.07 11.42
C ARG A 116 31.90 35.67 9.95
N GLY A 117 32.54 36.38 9.03
CA GLY A 117 32.54 36.07 7.60
C GLY A 117 33.16 34.71 7.27
N LYS A 118 34.25 34.33 7.96
CA LYS A 118 34.93 33.04 7.73
C LYS A 118 34.12 31.87 8.27
N ILE A 119 33.50 31.98 9.45
CA ILE A 119 32.58 30.96 9.98
C ILE A 119 31.37 30.78 9.06
N GLN A 120 30.76 31.87 8.58
CA GLN A 120 29.67 31.82 7.60
C GLN A 120 30.11 31.18 6.26
N GLY A 121 31.34 31.45 5.81
CA GLY A 121 31.95 30.79 4.65
C GLY A 121 32.07 29.27 4.81
N ILE A 122 32.56 28.81 5.97
CA ILE A 122 32.69 27.38 6.28
C ILE A 122 31.31 26.68 6.30
N ILE A 123 30.29 27.34 6.86
CA ILE A 123 28.91 26.82 6.85
C ILE A 123 28.38 26.70 5.41
N ALA A 124 28.62 27.71 4.57
CA ALA A 124 28.22 27.68 3.16
C ALA A 124 28.97 26.60 2.35
N GLU A 125 30.25 26.38 2.63
CA GLU A 125 31.08 25.35 1.98
C GLU A 125 30.68 23.94 2.42
N TYR A 126 30.44 23.71 3.72
CA TYR A 126 29.94 22.45 4.25
C TYR A 126 28.59 22.06 3.64
N ASN A 127 27.67 23.02 3.53
CA ASN A 127 26.37 22.82 2.89
C ASN A 127 26.48 22.55 1.38
N LYS A 128 27.55 22.99 0.72
CA LYS A 128 27.80 22.75 -0.71
C LYS A 128 28.41 21.36 -0.98
N ILE A 129 29.21 20.83 -0.05
CA ILE A 129 29.93 19.55 -0.24
C ILE A 129 29.01 18.34 -0.06
N ASN A 130 28.01 18.41 0.82
CA ASN A 130 27.16 17.27 1.19
C ASN A 130 25.93 17.05 0.28
N ASP A 131 25.90 17.62 -0.93
CA ASP A 131 24.77 17.61 -1.89
C ASP A 131 23.37 17.77 -1.26
N VAL A 132 23.26 18.66 -0.27
CA VAL A 132 21.98 18.98 0.39
C VAL A 132 21.15 19.82 -0.59
N LYS A 133 20.49 19.14 -1.53
CA LYS A 133 19.50 19.67 -2.48
C LYS A 133 18.68 20.75 -1.79
N GLU A 134 18.66 21.97 -2.34
CA GLU A 134 18.10 23.16 -1.68
C GLU A 134 16.72 22.88 -1.07
N ASP A 135 16.71 22.55 0.22
CA ASP A 135 15.52 22.22 0.96
C ASP A 135 14.92 23.51 1.51
N ASP A 136 13.61 23.67 1.35
CA ASP A 136 12.88 24.87 1.78
C ASP A 136 12.79 24.95 3.32
N ASP A 137 13.10 23.86 4.02
CA ASP A 137 12.91 23.72 5.46
C ASP A 137 14.00 24.42 6.28
N THR A 138 13.57 25.11 7.33
CA THR A 138 14.46 25.91 8.19
C THR A 138 15.43 25.04 9.00
N GLU A 139 16.60 25.55 9.37
CA GLU A 139 17.58 24.82 10.19
C GLU A 139 16.99 24.31 11.54
N LYS A 140 16.11 25.08 12.18
CA LYS A 140 15.39 24.63 13.41
C LYS A 140 14.34 23.52 13.14
N PHE A 141 14.03 23.23 11.88
CA PHE A 141 13.26 22.07 11.47
C PHE A 141 14.17 20.86 11.17
N LYS A 142 15.31 21.08 10.49
CA LYS A 142 16.35 20.05 10.28
C LYS A 142 16.90 19.51 11.61
N GLU A 143 17.15 20.38 12.58
CA GLU A 143 17.45 19.95 13.96
C GLU A 143 16.36 19.07 14.57
N ALA A 144 15.08 19.36 14.29
CA ALA A 144 13.96 18.61 14.82
C ALA A 144 13.77 17.26 14.11
N ILE A 145 14.12 17.16 12.82
CA ILE A 145 14.24 15.90 12.07
C ILE A 145 15.31 15.01 12.72
N VAL A 146 16.55 15.51 12.87
CA VAL A 146 17.64 14.75 13.51
C VAL A 146 17.30 14.35 14.95
N LYS A 147 16.62 15.23 15.71
CA LYS A 147 16.11 14.91 17.06
C LYS A 147 14.99 13.86 17.01
N PHE A 148 14.09 13.90 16.03
CA PHE A 148 13.03 12.90 15.83
C PHE A 148 13.62 11.51 15.55
N HIS A 149 14.43 11.37 14.49
CA HIS A 149 15.07 10.10 14.12
C HIS A 149 15.86 9.50 15.30
N ARG A 150 16.69 10.31 15.96
CA ARG A 150 17.50 9.87 17.12
C ARG A 150 16.68 9.52 18.37
N LEU A 151 15.61 10.23 18.69
CA LEU A 151 14.81 9.96 19.90
C LEU A 151 13.90 8.75 19.74
N PHE A 152 13.39 8.52 18.53
CA PHE A 152 12.40 7.47 18.29
C PHE A 152 13.00 6.19 17.71
N GLY A 153 14.16 6.25 17.05
CA GLY A 153 14.77 5.12 16.35
C GLY A 153 14.14 4.89 14.97
N MET A 154 13.68 5.97 14.34
CA MET A 154 12.98 5.94 13.05
C MET A 154 13.98 5.91 11.88
N PRO A 155 13.63 5.28 10.74
CA PRO A 155 14.44 5.28 9.53
C PRO A 155 14.35 6.63 8.79
N GLU A 156 15.28 6.93 7.88
CA GLU A 156 15.34 8.23 7.18
C GLU A 156 14.13 8.43 6.23
N GLU A 157 13.57 7.33 5.75
CA GLU A 157 12.33 7.23 4.97
C GLU A 157 11.10 7.77 5.74
N GLU A 158 11.10 7.67 7.08
CA GLU A 158 10.02 8.21 7.91
C GLU A 158 10.18 9.73 8.07
N LYS A 159 9.52 10.49 7.19
CA LYS A 159 9.67 11.95 7.16
C LYS A 159 8.81 12.65 8.20
N LEU A 160 9.43 13.50 9.01
CA LEU A 160 8.73 14.41 9.93
C LEU A 160 7.92 15.46 9.15
N VAL A 161 6.63 15.54 9.42
CA VAL A 161 5.70 16.49 8.78
C VAL A 161 5.65 17.79 9.59
N ASN A 162 5.39 17.74 10.90
CA ASN A 162 5.54 18.90 11.77
C ASN A 162 5.77 18.52 13.25
N TYR A 163 6.17 19.47 14.08
CA TYR A 163 6.26 19.29 15.53
C TYR A 163 5.60 20.43 16.31
N TYR A 164 5.05 20.11 17.49
CA TYR A 164 4.31 21.02 18.36
C TYR A 164 4.72 20.80 19.82
N SER A 165 4.79 21.87 20.62
CA SER A 165 4.91 21.72 22.09
C SER A 165 3.53 21.53 22.71
N CYS A 166 3.43 20.61 23.66
CA CYS A 166 2.19 20.26 24.37
C CYS A 166 2.51 19.50 25.68
N SER A 167 1.51 19.37 26.55
CA SER A 167 1.54 18.46 27.70
C SER A 167 0.81 17.15 27.40
N TYR A 168 1.48 16.02 27.60
CA TYR A 168 0.90 14.67 27.60
C TYR A 168 0.53 14.25 29.02
N TRP A 169 -0.69 13.77 29.23
CA TRP A 169 -1.17 13.33 30.55
C TRP A 169 -0.97 11.82 30.73
N LYS A 170 -0.08 11.43 31.66
CA LYS A 170 0.02 10.03 32.13
C LYS A 170 -0.69 9.92 33.48
N GLY A 171 -1.99 9.63 33.44
CA GLY A 171 -2.88 9.78 34.58
C GLY A 171 -3.08 11.26 34.93
N LYS A 172 -3.14 11.61 36.23
CA LYS A 172 -3.34 12.99 36.70
C LYS A 172 -2.10 13.90 36.60
N VAL A 173 -1.00 13.44 36.00
CA VAL A 173 0.26 14.20 35.91
C VAL A 173 0.52 14.61 34.46
N PRO A 174 0.50 15.92 34.13
CA PRO A 174 0.92 16.41 32.83
C PRO A 174 2.45 16.35 32.72
N ARG A 175 2.94 16.01 31.54
CA ARG A 175 4.35 16.02 31.17
C ARG A 175 4.52 16.93 29.98
N GLN A 176 5.11 18.12 30.19
CA GLN A 176 5.38 19.07 29.11
C GLN A 176 6.50 18.54 28.21
N GLY A 177 6.29 18.59 26.90
CA GLY A 177 7.24 18.08 25.92
C GLY A 177 6.91 18.50 24.51
N TRP A 178 7.25 17.61 23.57
CA TRP A 178 7.14 17.83 22.14
C TRP A 178 6.45 16.64 21.46
N MET A 179 5.37 16.93 20.74
CA MET A 179 4.71 16.03 19.82
C MET A 179 5.34 16.20 18.43
N TYR A 180 5.73 15.10 17.82
CA TYR A 180 6.28 15.00 16.47
C TYR A 180 5.29 14.20 15.62
N LEU A 181 4.80 14.80 14.55
CA LEU A 181 3.89 14.15 13.61
C LEU A 181 4.68 13.88 12.32
N SER A 182 4.89 12.60 12.00
CA SER A 182 5.45 12.14 10.74
C SER A 182 4.36 11.52 9.86
N ILE A 183 4.72 11.08 8.65
CA ILE A 183 3.77 10.53 7.67
C ILE A 183 2.99 9.35 8.28
N ASN A 184 3.66 8.42 8.95
CA ASN A 184 3.05 7.17 9.43
C ASN A 184 2.86 7.13 10.97
N HIS A 185 3.49 8.06 11.72
CA HIS A 185 3.50 8.03 13.18
C HIS A 185 3.14 9.36 13.88
N LEU A 186 2.45 9.23 15.01
CA LEU A 186 2.38 10.21 16.10
C LEU A 186 3.42 9.80 17.15
N CYS A 187 4.43 10.64 17.35
CA CYS A 187 5.44 10.44 18.38
C CYS A 187 5.38 11.57 19.43
N PHE A 188 5.68 11.27 20.70
CA PHE A 188 5.79 12.29 21.75
C PHE A 188 7.00 12.03 22.65
N TYR A 189 7.69 13.11 23.02
CA TYR A 189 8.83 13.08 23.91
C TYR A 189 8.76 14.15 25.01
N SER A 190 8.97 13.72 26.26
CA SER A 190 9.20 14.57 27.43
C SER A 190 10.35 14.03 28.27
N PHE A 191 11.22 14.92 28.77
CA PHE A 191 12.18 14.60 29.84
C PHE A 191 12.11 15.71 30.89
N LEU A 192 11.64 15.36 32.09
CA LEU A 192 11.43 16.32 33.18
C LEU A 192 11.77 15.67 34.52
N MET A 193 12.58 16.33 35.35
CA MET A 193 13.01 15.84 36.68
C MET A 193 13.55 14.40 36.65
N GLY A 194 14.37 14.06 35.65
CA GLY A 194 14.91 12.71 35.45
C GLY A 194 13.92 11.65 34.97
N ARG A 195 12.63 11.99 34.80
CA ARG A 195 11.60 11.08 34.29
C ARG A 195 11.34 11.32 32.81
N GLU A 196 11.83 10.39 31.99
CA GLU A 196 11.49 10.32 30.58
C GLU A 196 10.05 9.84 30.34
N ALA A 197 9.46 10.29 29.24
CA ALA A 197 8.28 9.71 28.60
C ALA A 197 8.47 9.78 27.08
N LYS A 198 8.76 8.62 26.49
CA LYS A 198 8.70 8.33 25.05
C LYS A 198 7.34 7.69 24.75
N LEU A 199 6.74 8.03 23.62
CA LEU A 199 5.50 7.46 23.09
C LEU A 199 5.58 7.44 21.57
N VAL A 200 5.16 6.34 20.96
CA VAL A 200 5.07 6.14 19.50
C VAL A 200 3.75 5.44 19.24
N ILE A 201 2.94 5.97 18.32
CA ILE A 201 1.65 5.43 17.88
C ILE A 201 1.63 5.53 16.36
N ARG A 202 1.28 4.46 15.64
CA ARG A 202 1.07 4.54 14.19
C ARG A 202 -0.33 5.11 13.92
N TRP A 203 -0.50 5.90 12.86
CA TRP A 203 -1.82 6.42 12.51
C TRP A 203 -2.85 5.30 12.23
N VAL A 204 -2.40 4.12 11.78
CA VAL A 204 -3.23 2.90 11.60
C VAL A 204 -3.73 2.25 12.90
N ASP A 205 -3.10 2.53 14.06
CA ASP A 205 -3.49 1.96 15.36
C ASP A 205 -4.56 2.80 16.08
N ILE A 206 -4.87 3.99 15.54
CA ILE A 206 -5.84 4.92 16.12
C ILE A 206 -7.26 4.46 15.78
N THR A 207 -8.10 4.36 16.80
CA THR A 207 -9.52 3.97 16.71
C THR A 207 -10.46 5.18 16.86
N GLN A 208 -10.01 6.24 17.52
CA GLN A 208 -10.77 7.47 17.76
C GLN A 208 -9.80 8.65 17.94
N LEU A 209 -10.09 9.77 17.26
CA LEU A 209 -9.39 11.03 17.40
C LEU A 209 -10.42 12.13 17.67
N GLU A 210 -10.36 12.79 18.83
CA GLU A 210 -11.35 13.79 19.25
C GLU A 210 -10.69 15.03 19.86
N LYS A 211 -11.31 16.20 19.65
CA LYS A 211 -10.91 17.47 20.28
C LYS A 211 -12.00 17.92 21.26
N ASN A 212 -11.87 17.49 22.51
CA ASN A 212 -12.87 17.70 23.54
C ASN A 212 -12.43 18.80 24.51
N ALA A 213 -13.33 19.74 24.81
CA ALA A 213 -13.20 20.59 25.99
C ALA A 213 -13.83 19.84 27.18
N THR A 214 -13.08 19.67 28.27
CA THR A 214 -13.60 19.07 29.51
C THR A 214 -13.74 20.15 30.57
N LEU A 215 -14.60 19.91 31.57
CA LEU A 215 -14.91 20.89 32.63
C LEU A 215 -13.68 21.24 33.51
N LEU A 216 -12.59 20.47 33.40
CA LEU A 216 -11.31 20.69 34.10
C LEU A 216 -10.16 21.10 33.17
N LEU A 217 -10.27 20.88 31.85
CA LEU A 217 -9.23 21.19 30.88
C LEU A 217 -9.87 21.78 29.61
N PRO A 218 -9.71 23.09 29.35
CA PRO A 218 -10.06 23.68 28.06
C PRO A 218 -9.12 23.13 26.98
N ASP A 219 -9.70 22.72 25.84
CA ASP A 219 -9.01 22.27 24.63
C ASP A 219 -7.98 21.11 24.85
N VAL A 220 -8.50 19.88 24.83
CA VAL A 220 -7.73 18.62 24.88
C VAL A 220 -7.90 17.84 23.58
N ILE A 221 -6.81 17.28 23.04
CA ILE A 221 -6.87 16.23 22.01
C ILE A 221 -6.82 14.87 22.70
N LYS A 222 -7.83 14.04 22.48
CA LYS A 222 -7.86 12.62 22.84
C LYS A 222 -7.47 11.78 21.62
N VAL A 223 -6.52 10.87 21.82
CA VAL A 223 -6.14 9.83 20.84
C VAL A 223 -6.38 8.47 21.51
N SER A 224 -7.33 7.70 21.00
CA SER A 224 -7.57 6.33 21.46
C SER A 224 -6.95 5.34 20.49
N THR A 225 -6.32 4.31 21.03
CA THR A 225 -5.90 3.09 20.32
C THR A 225 -6.76 1.92 20.81
N ARG A 226 -6.52 0.72 20.27
CA ARG A 226 -7.18 -0.52 20.70
C ARG A 226 -6.91 -0.89 22.17
N SER A 227 -5.81 -0.42 22.76
CA SER A 227 -5.35 -0.84 24.10
C SER A 227 -5.19 0.31 25.11
N SER A 228 -5.21 1.57 24.66
CA SER A 228 -4.90 2.72 25.52
C SER A 228 -5.43 4.06 24.98
N GLU A 229 -5.74 4.97 25.91
CA GLU A 229 -6.13 6.34 25.60
C GLU A 229 -5.03 7.34 26.00
N HIS A 230 -4.78 8.33 25.14
CA HIS A 230 -3.76 9.36 25.32
C HIS A 230 -4.38 10.75 25.23
N PHE A 231 -4.09 11.60 26.22
CA PHE A 231 -4.64 12.95 26.30
C PHE A 231 -3.52 14.00 26.19
N PHE A 232 -3.67 14.93 25.26
CA PHE A 232 -2.72 16.01 24.98
C PHE A 232 -3.39 17.38 25.10
N SER A 233 -2.68 18.38 25.63
CA SER A 233 -3.24 19.71 25.90
C SER A 233 -2.14 20.78 25.89
N VAL A 234 -2.50 22.05 26.13
CA VAL A 234 -1.55 23.19 26.15
C VAL A 234 -0.82 23.35 24.80
N PHE A 235 -1.57 23.21 23.70
CA PHE A 235 -1.08 23.50 22.35
C PHE A 235 -1.17 25.00 22.03
N LEU A 236 -0.16 25.54 21.34
CA LEU A 236 -0.20 26.93 20.85
C LEU A 236 -1.26 27.17 19.76
N ASN A 237 -1.62 26.14 18.97
CA ASN A 237 -2.67 26.23 17.95
C ASN A 237 -3.38 24.87 17.78
N ILE A 238 -4.17 24.46 18.78
CA ILE A 238 -4.83 23.14 18.80
C ILE A 238 -5.63 22.83 17.53
N ASN A 239 -6.27 23.84 16.93
CA ASN A 239 -7.12 23.64 15.74
C ASN A 239 -6.30 23.37 14.45
N GLU A 240 -5.04 23.81 14.39
CA GLU A 240 -4.12 23.45 13.30
C GLU A 240 -3.46 22.10 13.56
N THR A 241 -3.05 21.83 14.79
CA THR A 241 -2.51 20.52 15.18
C THR A 241 -3.53 19.42 14.93
N PHE A 242 -4.77 19.57 15.41
CA PHE A 242 -5.84 18.60 15.23
C PHE A 242 -6.13 18.33 13.75
N LYS A 243 -6.24 19.37 12.91
CA LYS A 243 -6.46 19.19 11.46
C LYS A 243 -5.35 18.47 10.73
N LEU A 244 -4.10 18.61 11.18
CA LEU A 244 -3.00 17.82 10.63
C LEU A 244 -3.07 16.35 11.10
N MET A 245 -3.50 16.11 12.34
CA MET A 245 -3.75 14.75 12.86
C MET A 245 -4.92 14.09 12.13
N GLU A 246 -6.00 14.82 11.82
CA GLU A 246 -7.12 14.35 10.99
C GLU A 246 -6.65 13.96 9.58
N GLN A 247 -5.82 14.79 8.95
CA GLN A 247 -5.25 14.51 7.62
C GLN A 247 -4.38 13.24 7.62
N LEU A 248 -3.44 13.13 8.57
CA LEU A 248 -2.52 11.99 8.65
C LEU A 248 -3.25 10.68 9.02
N ALA A 249 -4.22 10.75 9.95
CA ALA A 249 -5.11 9.63 10.22
C ALA A 249 -5.92 9.22 8.98
N ASN A 250 -6.50 10.18 8.23
CA ASN A 250 -7.27 9.88 7.03
C ASN A 250 -6.41 9.30 5.88
N ILE A 251 -5.13 9.69 5.79
CA ILE A 251 -4.16 9.06 4.86
C ILE A 251 -3.89 7.61 5.26
N ALA A 252 -3.55 7.35 6.53
CA ALA A 252 -3.32 6.00 7.01
C ALA A 252 -4.58 5.11 6.94
N MET A 253 -5.77 5.70 7.06
CA MET A 253 -7.04 5.01 6.83
C MET A 253 -7.23 4.63 5.34
N ARG A 254 -6.91 5.51 4.38
CA ARG A 254 -6.89 5.15 2.95
C ARG A 254 -5.86 4.05 2.67
N GLN A 255 -4.66 4.14 3.27
CA GLN A 255 -3.62 3.13 3.11
C GLN A 255 -4.04 1.74 3.63
N LEU A 256 -4.91 1.64 4.65
CA LEU A 256 -5.48 0.36 5.08
C LEU A 256 -6.54 -0.23 4.13
N LEU A 257 -7.09 0.57 3.22
CA LEU A 257 -8.09 0.14 2.25
C LEU A 257 -7.46 -0.23 0.90
N ASP A 258 -6.54 0.63 0.43
CA ASP A 258 -6.07 0.65 -0.95
C ASP A 258 -4.57 0.28 -1.07
N ASN A 259 -3.86 0.14 0.06
CA ASN A 259 -2.40 0.00 0.19
C ASN A 259 -1.53 1.13 -0.43
N GLU A 260 -2.15 2.15 -1.03
CA GLU A 260 -1.45 3.36 -1.52
C GLU A 260 -0.79 4.15 -0.37
N GLY A 261 0.53 4.33 -0.44
CA GLY A 261 1.30 5.16 0.49
C GLY A 261 1.27 6.65 0.16
N PHE A 262 1.85 7.48 1.02
CA PHE A 262 1.94 8.93 0.78
C PHE A 262 3.02 9.28 -0.27
N GLU A 263 2.60 9.54 -1.50
CA GLU A 263 3.45 10.24 -2.47
C GLU A 263 3.46 11.76 -2.23
N GLN A 264 4.64 12.38 -2.20
CA GLN A 264 4.84 13.83 -2.01
C GLN A 264 4.73 14.62 -3.33
N ASP A 265 3.96 15.72 -3.35
CA ASP A 265 3.76 16.55 -4.55
C ASP A 265 4.94 17.52 -4.73
N ARG A 266 5.87 17.13 -5.60
CA ARG A 266 7.06 17.91 -5.92
C ARG A 266 6.80 19.09 -6.87
N SER A 267 5.56 19.29 -7.34
CA SER A 267 5.22 20.40 -8.25
C SER A 267 4.89 21.73 -7.53
N LEU A 268 4.79 21.71 -6.20
CA LEU A 268 4.46 22.89 -5.39
C LEU A 268 5.56 23.97 -5.43
N PRO A 269 5.21 25.27 -5.51
CA PRO A 269 6.21 26.35 -5.59
C PRO A 269 7.15 26.42 -4.38
N LYS A 270 8.47 26.40 -4.67
CA LYS A 270 9.51 26.61 -3.65
C LYS A 270 9.36 27.94 -2.90
N LEU A 271 9.70 27.93 -1.63
CA LEU A 271 9.50 29.05 -0.73
C LEU A 271 10.52 30.17 -0.98
N LYS A 272 10.05 31.39 -1.30
CA LYS A 272 10.96 32.54 -1.48
C LYS A 272 11.65 32.87 -0.14
N ARG A 273 13.00 32.88 -0.16
CA ARG A 273 13.99 33.06 0.96
C ARG A 273 13.74 34.14 2.02
N LYS A 274 12.66 34.93 1.96
CA LYS A 274 12.32 36.00 2.92
C LYS A 274 10.97 35.80 3.64
N SER A 275 10.30 34.67 3.48
CA SER A 275 9.00 34.39 4.11
C SER A 275 9.18 33.82 5.54
N PRO A 276 8.76 34.52 6.63
CA PRO A 276 9.17 34.15 8.00
C PRO A 276 8.44 32.95 8.65
N LYS A 277 7.90 32.00 7.88
CA LYS A 277 6.92 31.02 8.39
C LYS A 277 7.50 29.62 8.66
N LYS A 278 7.30 29.17 9.89
CA LYS A 278 7.77 27.92 10.51
C LYS A 278 7.02 26.66 10.00
N VAL A 279 6.99 26.42 8.69
CA VAL A 279 6.19 25.33 8.09
C VAL A 279 7.00 24.56 7.05
N SER A 280 7.11 23.25 7.25
CA SER A 280 7.85 22.34 6.37
C SER A 280 7.27 22.22 4.96
N ALA A 281 8.05 21.70 4.02
CA ALA A 281 7.61 21.30 2.68
C ALA A 281 6.45 20.29 2.73
N LEU A 282 6.53 19.29 3.61
CA LEU A 282 5.49 18.25 3.75
C LEU A 282 4.19 18.80 4.33
N LYS A 283 4.25 19.67 5.36
CA LYS A 283 3.03 20.31 5.88
C LYS A 283 2.42 21.28 4.85
N ARG A 284 3.24 21.98 4.05
CA ARG A 284 2.72 22.81 2.94
C ARG A 284 1.99 21.99 1.88
N ASP A 285 2.48 20.79 1.58
CA ASP A 285 1.82 19.84 0.66
C ASP A 285 0.46 19.39 1.20
N LEU A 286 0.41 18.87 2.42
CA LEU A 286 -0.87 18.47 3.06
C LEU A 286 -1.85 19.65 3.20
N ASP A 287 -1.36 20.83 3.60
CA ASP A 287 -2.14 22.07 3.64
C ASP A 287 -2.64 22.51 2.25
N ALA A 288 -1.99 22.11 1.15
CA ALA A 288 -2.40 22.40 -0.23
C ALA A 288 -3.38 21.36 -0.78
N ARG A 289 -3.18 20.08 -0.45
CA ARG A 289 -4.12 18.98 -0.77
C ARG A 289 -5.48 19.21 -0.15
N ALA A 290 -5.54 19.46 1.16
CA ALA A 290 -6.82 19.68 1.85
C ALA A 290 -7.59 20.92 1.32
N LYS A 291 -6.87 21.96 0.88
CA LYS A 291 -7.48 23.11 0.18
C LYS A 291 -8.00 22.72 -1.20
N SER A 292 -7.27 21.90 -1.94
CA SER A 292 -7.67 21.41 -3.27
C SER A 292 -8.83 20.42 -3.21
N GLU A 293 -8.85 19.46 -2.27
CA GLU A 293 -9.99 18.58 -2.02
C GLU A 293 -11.25 19.41 -1.66
N ARG A 294 -11.15 20.38 -0.73
CA ARG A 294 -12.27 21.26 -0.40
C ARG A 294 -12.75 22.10 -1.58
N TYR A 295 -11.83 22.61 -2.41
CA TYR A 295 -12.14 23.36 -3.62
C TYR A 295 -12.87 22.49 -4.66
N ARG A 296 -12.35 21.29 -4.93
CA ARG A 296 -12.97 20.30 -5.82
C ARG A 296 -14.36 19.87 -5.35
N ALA A 297 -14.55 19.66 -4.04
CA ALA A 297 -15.85 19.34 -3.46
C ALA A 297 -16.86 20.50 -3.61
N LEU A 298 -16.45 21.73 -3.28
CA LEU A 298 -17.31 22.92 -3.31
C LEU A 298 -17.86 23.25 -4.70
N PHE A 299 -17.05 23.08 -5.75
CA PHE A 299 -17.43 23.38 -7.13
C PHE A 299 -17.67 22.14 -8.01
N ARG A 300 -17.61 20.93 -7.43
CA ARG A 300 -17.67 19.63 -8.12
C ARG A 300 -16.75 19.57 -9.34
N LEU A 301 -15.46 19.78 -9.13
CA LEU A 301 -14.43 19.73 -10.17
C LEU A 301 -13.76 18.34 -10.26
N PRO A 302 -13.14 17.99 -11.41
CA PRO A 302 -12.43 16.71 -11.60
C PRO A 302 -11.34 16.45 -10.55
N LYS A 303 -11.03 15.18 -10.26
CA LYS A 303 -10.10 14.76 -9.18
C LYS A 303 -8.70 15.36 -9.27
N ASP A 304 -8.21 15.56 -10.48
CA ASP A 304 -6.89 16.08 -10.84
C ASP A 304 -6.73 17.60 -10.66
N GLU A 305 -7.83 18.34 -10.50
CA GLU A 305 -7.79 19.80 -10.40
C GLU A 305 -7.17 20.29 -9.08
N LYS A 306 -6.04 21.01 -9.17
CA LYS A 306 -5.30 21.57 -8.01
C LYS A 306 -5.57 23.06 -7.86
N LEU A 307 -5.79 23.54 -6.64
CA LEU A 307 -6.03 24.95 -6.36
C LEU A 307 -4.71 25.74 -6.37
N ASP A 308 -4.54 26.67 -7.31
CA ASP A 308 -3.38 27.58 -7.35
C ASP A 308 -3.46 28.63 -6.23
N GLY A 309 -4.65 29.17 -6.01
CA GLY A 309 -4.87 30.27 -5.07
C GLY A 309 -6.32 30.73 -5.01
N HIS A 310 -6.59 31.57 -4.02
CA HIS A 310 -7.89 32.22 -3.83
C HIS A 310 -7.68 33.64 -3.29
N THR A 311 -8.64 34.53 -3.53
CA THR A 311 -8.60 35.91 -3.03
C THR A 311 -10.02 36.41 -2.75
N ASP A 312 -10.18 37.25 -1.73
CA ASP A 312 -11.45 37.90 -1.42
C ASP A 312 -11.78 38.91 -2.52
N CYS A 313 -13.03 38.92 -2.99
CA CYS A 313 -13.45 39.81 -4.06
C CYS A 313 -14.96 40.09 -4.03
N THR A 314 -15.41 40.93 -4.95
CA THR A 314 -16.83 41.18 -5.21
C THR A 314 -17.20 40.89 -6.66
N LEU A 315 -18.20 40.05 -6.89
CA LEU A 315 -18.75 39.76 -8.21
C LEU A 315 -19.98 40.64 -8.48
N TRP A 316 -20.03 41.33 -9.62
CA TRP A 316 -21.25 41.98 -10.10
C TRP A 316 -22.23 40.93 -10.63
N THR A 317 -23.46 40.95 -10.11
CA THR A 317 -24.54 40.07 -10.60
C THR A 317 -25.60 40.88 -11.36
N PRO A 318 -25.89 40.56 -12.63
CA PRO A 318 -26.70 41.42 -13.51
C PRO A 318 -28.20 41.41 -13.17
N PHE A 319 -28.71 40.31 -12.62
CA PHE A 319 -30.13 40.10 -12.29
C PHE A 319 -30.62 41.01 -11.14
N ASN A 320 -29.82 41.17 -10.08
CA ASN A 320 -30.11 42.03 -8.93
C ASN A 320 -29.36 43.38 -8.94
N LYS A 321 -28.41 43.58 -9.89
CA LYS A 321 -27.64 44.82 -10.10
C LYS A 321 -26.87 45.28 -8.86
N MET A 322 -26.20 44.34 -8.19
CA MET A 322 -25.33 44.62 -7.05
C MET A 322 -24.03 43.82 -7.10
N HIS A 323 -23.08 44.21 -6.25
CA HIS A 323 -21.85 43.48 -6.00
C HIS A 323 -22.02 42.53 -4.81
N ILE A 324 -21.91 41.23 -5.05
CA ILE A 324 -21.94 40.19 -4.02
C ILE A 324 -20.52 39.97 -3.50
N LEU A 325 -20.34 40.06 -2.18
CA LEU A 325 -19.07 39.76 -1.51
C LEU A 325 -18.84 38.25 -1.44
N GLY A 326 -17.63 37.81 -1.79
CA GLY A 326 -17.27 36.40 -1.80
C GLY A 326 -15.78 36.17 -1.99
N GLN A 327 -15.42 34.98 -2.48
CA GLN A 327 -14.05 34.61 -2.80
C GLN A 327 -13.98 34.05 -4.21
N MET A 328 -12.98 34.50 -4.97
CA MET A 328 -12.59 33.90 -6.25
C MET A 328 -11.47 32.90 -6.02
N PHE A 329 -11.60 31.73 -6.64
CA PHE A 329 -10.66 30.63 -6.64
C PHE A 329 -10.12 30.46 -8.06
N VAL A 330 -8.83 30.13 -8.19
CA VAL A 330 -8.18 29.89 -9.48
C VAL A 330 -7.40 28.59 -9.42
N SER A 331 -7.51 27.81 -10.47
CA SER A 331 -6.82 26.54 -10.69
C SER A 331 -6.45 26.38 -12.17
N THR A 332 -5.71 25.32 -12.51
CA THR A 332 -5.18 25.04 -13.85
C THR A 332 -6.20 25.22 -14.99
N ASN A 333 -7.46 24.82 -14.78
CA ASN A 333 -8.50 24.78 -15.82
C ASN A 333 -9.74 25.62 -15.50
N TYR A 334 -9.87 26.20 -14.29
CA TYR A 334 -11.10 26.89 -13.84
C TYR A 334 -10.83 28.18 -13.04
N ILE A 335 -11.75 29.12 -13.19
CA ILE A 335 -11.97 30.23 -12.25
C ILE A 335 -13.35 30.01 -11.62
N CYS A 336 -13.42 29.95 -10.31
CA CYS A 336 -14.68 29.75 -9.60
C CYS A 336 -14.93 30.87 -8.59
N PHE A 337 -16.19 31.13 -8.26
CA PHE A 337 -16.58 32.11 -7.24
C PHE A 337 -17.69 31.55 -6.36
N THR A 338 -17.59 31.83 -5.06
CA THR A 338 -18.70 31.63 -4.11
C THR A 338 -18.93 32.89 -3.29
N SER A 339 -20.20 33.21 -3.04
CA SER A 339 -20.61 34.22 -2.06
C SER A 339 -20.16 33.85 -0.65
N LYS A 340 -19.98 34.86 0.20
CA LYS A 340 -19.67 34.67 1.63
C LYS A 340 -20.85 34.11 2.43
N GLU A 341 -22.06 34.41 1.98
CA GLU A 341 -23.32 33.82 2.45
C GLU A 341 -23.63 32.56 1.63
N GLU A 342 -24.11 31.50 2.27
CA GLU A 342 -24.34 30.20 1.61
C GLU A 342 -25.50 30.30 0.60
N ASN A 343 -25.37 29.63 -0.55
CA ASN A 343 -26.38 29.56 -1.64
C ASN A 343 -26.76 30.89 -2.33
N LEU A 344 -26.29 32.05 -1.87
CA LEU A 344 -26.60 33.35 -2.46
C LEU A 344 -26.11 33.47 -3.93
N CYS A 345 -24.85 33.13 -4.21
CA CYS A 345 -24.33 33.03 -5.59
C CYS A 345 -23.07 32.14 -5.68
N SER A 346 -23.10 31.15 -6.56
CA SER A 346 -21.94 30.33 -6.96
C SER A 346 -21.79 30.29 -8.48
N LEU A 347 -20.54 30.29 -8.97
CA LEU A 347 -20.20 30.42 -10.39
C LEU A 347 -18.94 29.60 -10.71
N ILE A 348 -18.93 28.95 -11.88
CA ILE A 348 -17.80 28.17 -12.41
C ILE A 348 -17.54 28.65 -13.85
N ILE A 349 -16.35 29.17 -14.11
CA ILE A 349 -15.88 29.58 -15.44
C ILE A 349 -14.73 28.66 -15.84
N PRO A 350 -14.95 27.65 -16.71
CA PRO A 350 -13.85 26.90 -17.30
C PRO A 350 -12.99 27.83 -18.16
N LEU A 351 -11.68 27.80 -18.00
CA LEU A 351 -10.76 28.67 -18.75
C LEU A 351 -10.86 28.40 -20.27
N ARG A 352 -11.20 27.18 -20.68
CA ARG A 352 -11.51 26.79 -22.08
C ARG A 352 -12.74 27.50 -22.68
N GLU A 353 -13.58 28.13 -21.87
CA GLU A 353 -14.72 28.96 -22.32
C GLU A 353 -14.41 30.46 -22.33
N VAL A 354 -13.31 30.91 -21.70
CA VAL A 354 -12.90 32.32 -21.70
C VAL A 354 -12.41 32.71 -23.10
N THR A 355 -12.78 33.91 -23.54
CA THR A 355 -12.37 34.47 -24.84
C THR A 355 -11.62 35.79 -24.70
N ILE A 356 -11.97 36.60 -23.69
CA ILE A 356 -11.36 37.92 -23.43
C ILE A 356 -11.20 38.10 -21.92
N VAL A 357 -10.05 38.64 -21.49
CA VAL A 357 -9.79 39.08 -20.12
C VAL A 357 -9.27 40.52 -20.15
N GLU A 358 -9.94 41.43 -19.43
CA GLU A 358 -9.72 42.88 -19.54
C GLU A 358 -9.57 43.53 -18.15
N LYS A 359 -8.61 44.47 -18.06
CA LYS A 359 -8.44 45.35 -16.90
C LYS A 359 -9.37 46.54 -17.08
N ALA A 360 -10.46 46.61 -16.33
CA ALA A 360 -11.32 47.77 -16.33
C ALA A 360 -10.69 48.92 -15.49
N ASP A 361 -11.13 50.16 -15.76
CA ASP A 361 -10.63 51.34 -15.05
C ASP A 361 -10.97 51.29 -13.57
N SER A 362 -9.95 51.53 -12.74
CA SER A 362 -10.11 51.51 -11.27
C SER A 362 -10.62 52.85 -10.77
N SER A 363 -11.66 52.82 -9.94
CA SER A 363 -12.23 53.99 -9.28
C SER A 363 -12.25 53.81 -7.76
N SER A 364 -12.58 54.88 -7.02
CA SER A 364 -12.77 54.82 -5.56
C SER A 364 -13.95 53.95 -5.13
N VAL A 365 -14.87 53.63 -6.03
CA VAL A 365 -16.04 52.77 -5.79
C VAL A 365 -15.79 51.33 -6.28
N LEU A 366 -14.98 51.18 -7.34
CA LEU A 366 -14.60 49.90 -7.94
C LEU A 366 -13.06 49.81 -8.05
N PRO A 367 -12.36 49.40 -6.98
CA PRO A 367 -10.92 49.21 -7.02
C PRO A 367 -10.55 47.90 -7.71
N SER A 368 -9.49 47.93 -8.53
CA SER A 368 -8.93 46.78 -9.25
C SER A 368 -9.95 45.87 -9.97
N PRO A 369 -10.85 46.40 -10.82
CA PRO A 369 -11.84 45.58 -11.51
C PRO A 369 -11.23 44.76 -12.66
N LEU A 370 -11.83 43.59 -12.89
CA LEU A 370 -11.45 42.57 -13.86
C LEU A 370 -12.69 42.11 -14.61
N SER A 371 -12.69 42.26 -15.92
CA SER A 371 -13.73 41.76 -16.82
C SER A 371 -13.26 40.44 -17.44
N ILE A 372 -14.12 39.42 -17.42
CA ILE A 372 -13.88 38.11 -18.06
C ILE A 372 -15.08 37.81 -18.96
N SER A 373 -14.87 37.69 -20.26
CA SER A 373 -15.92 37.34 -21.22
C SER A 373 -15.72 35.92 -21.77
N THR A 374 -16.83 35.23 -22.04
CA THR A 374 -16.85 33.82 -22.46
C THR A 374 -17.44 33.60 -23.85
N ARG A 375 -17.22 32.41 -24.43
CA ARG A 375 -17.67 32.02 -25.78
C ARG A 375 -19.19 32.14 -25.98
N ASN A 376 -19.98 31.90 -24.94
CA ASN A 376 -21.43 32.09 -24.92
C ASN A 376 -21.87 33.56 -24.70
N ARG A 377 -20.96 34.53 -24.85
CA ARG A 377 -21.19 35.99 -24.74
C ARG A 377 -21.65 36.49 -23.37
N MET A 378 -21.45 35.71 -22.31
CA MET A 378 -21.54 36.24 -20.95
C MET A 378 -20.27 37.01 -20.58
N THR A 379 -20.41 38.00 -19.69
CA THR A 379 -19.30 38.80 -19.17
C THR A 379 -19.45 38.92 -17.66
N PHE A 380 -18.38 38.60 -16.94
CA PHE A 380 -18.31 38.56 -15.48
C PHE A 380 -17.38 39.68 -15.00
N LEU A 381 -17.89 40.57 -14.16
CA LEU A 381 -17.14 41.71 -13.63
C LEU A 381 -16.82 41.48 -12.15
N PHE A 382 -15.56 41.19 -11.87
CA PHE A 382 -15.00 41.10 -10.53
C PHE A 382 -14.37 42.44 -10.12
N ALA A 383 -14.36 42.75 -8.83
CA ALA A 383 -13.68 43.91 -8.25
C ALA A 383 -13.12 43.59 -6.85
N ASN A 384 -12.41 44.54 -6.24
CA ASN A 384 -11.67 44.38 -4.98
C ASN A 384 -10.51 43.36 -5.03
N LEU A 385 -10.02 43.02 -6.23
CA LEU A 385 -8.94 42.04 -6.43
C LEU A 385 -7.57 42.63 -6.05
N LYS A 386 -6.96 42.08 -4.98
CA LYS A 386 -5.62 42.48 -4.50
C LYS A 386 -4.54 42.22 -5.57
N ASP A 387 -4.58 41.05 -6.20
CA ASP A 387 -3.55 40.55 -7.12
C ASP A 387 -4.00 40.57 -8.60
N ARG A 388 -4.86 41.54 -8.97
CA ARG A 388 -5.50 41.64 -10.31
C ARG A 388 -4.52 41.44 -11.47
N ASP A 389 -3.35 42.07 -11.43
CA ASP A 389 -2.41 42.05 -12.55
C ASP A 389 -1.71 40.68 -12.73
N PHE A 390 -1.50 39.92 -11.64
CA PHE A 390 -1.05 38.53 -11.70
C PHE A 390 -2.15 37.61 -12.27
N LEU A 391 -3.40 37.83 -11.87
CA LEU A 391 -4.56 37.08 -12.36
C LEU A 391 -4.75 37.26 -13.87
N VAL A 392 -4.68 38.50 -14.37
CA VAL A 392 -4.76 38.79 -15.81
C VAL A 392 -3.62 38.10 -16.57
N GLN A 393 -2.39 38.12 -16.04
CA GLN A 393 -1.26 37.44 -16.67
C GLN A 393 -1.51 35.93 -16.77
N ARG A 394 -1.83 35.25 -15.66
CA ARG A 394 -2.07 33.79 -15.64
C ARG A 394 -3.18 33.35 -16.59
N ILE A 395 -4.27 34.12 -16.68
CA ILE A 395 -5.37 33.85 -17.62
C ILE A 395 -4.91 34.08 -19.08
N SER A 396 -4.14 35.13 -19.34
CA SER A 396 -3.60 35.41 -20.67
C SER A 396 -2.62 34.33 -21.14
N ASP A 397 -1.77 33.83 -20.24
CA ASP A 397 -0.82 32.74 -20.51
C ASP A 397 -1.56 31.45 -20.91
N PHE A 398 -2.63 31.11 -20.18
CA PHE A 398 -3.50 29.96 -20.50
C PHE A 398 -4.18 30.12 -21.87
N LEU A 399 -4.71 31.31 -22.18
CA LEU A 399 -5.37 31.59 -23.46
C LEU A 399 -4.39 31.47 -24.64
N GLN A 400 -3.14 31.91 -24.47
CA GLN A 400 -2.09 31.74 -25.48
C GLN A 400 -1.76 30.26 -25.72
N GLN A 401 -1.53 29.48 -24.64
CA GLN A 401 -1.25 28.04 -24.75
C GLN A 401 -2.40 27.27 -25.41
N THR A 402 -3.64 27.56 -25.01
CA THR A 402 -4.85 26.92 -25.56
C THR A 402 -5.04 27.26 -27.03
N THR A 403 -4.81 28.53 -27.41
CA THR A 403 -4.88 28.96 -28.81
C THR A 403 -3.82 28.25 -29.66
N SER A 404 -2.58 28.16 -29.17
CA SER A 404 -1.50 27.45 -29.86
C SER A 404 -1.86 25.99 -30.15
N LYS A 405 -2.43 25.27 -29.18
CA LYS A 405 -2.80 23.85 -29.35
C LYS A 405 -3.89 23.66 -30.41
N ILE A 406 -4.91 24.53 -30.41
CA ILE A 406 -6.01 24.51 -31.39
C ILE A 406 -5.52 24.81 -32.82
N TYR A 407 -4.43 25.58 -32.98
CA TYR A 407 -3.81 25.76 -34.30
C TYR A 407 -3.03 24.51 -34.74
N SER A 408 -2.23 23.88 -33.87
CA SER A 408 -1.48 22.66 -34.22
C SER A 408 -2.39 21.48 -34.58
N ASP A 409 -3.50 21.27 -33.86
CA ASP A 409 -4.48 20.22 -34.18
C ASP A 409 -5.13 20.45 -35.57
N LYS A 410 -5.28 21.71 -35.99
CA LYS A 410 -5.79 22.07 -37.32
C LYS A 410 -4.78 21.89 -38.43
N GLU A 411 -3.49 22.08 -38.18
CA GLU A 411 -2.45 21.80 -39.19
C GLU A 411 -2.34 20.29 -39.45
N PHE A 412 -2.44 19.45 -38.41
CA PHE A 412 -2.49 17.99 -38.59
C PHE A 412 -3.75 17.51 -39.31
N ALA A 413 -4.92 18.10 -39.04
CA ALA A 413 -6.17 17.80 -39.75
C ALA A 413 -6.23 18.39 -41.18
N GLY A 414 -5.40 19.38 -41.51
CA GLY A 414 -5.43 20.10 -42.79
C GLY A 414 -4.67 19.44 -43.93
N SER A 415 -3.79 18.47 -43.66
CA SER A 415 -2.83 17.94 -44.66
C SER A 415 -3.38 16.86 -45.61
N TYR A 416 -4.70 16.79 -45.81
CA TYR A 416 -5.35 15.87 -46.77
C TYR A 416 -6.51 16.53 -47.53
N ASN A 417 -6.21 17.52 -48.38
CA ASN A 417 -6.76 17.64 -49.75
C ASN A 417 -6.19 18.90 -50.44
N SER A 418 -5.56 18.71 -51.61
CA SER A 418 -5.05 19.79 -52.45
C SER A 418 -5.51 19.59 -53.88
N SER A 419 -6.54 20.33 -54.28
CA SER A 419 -6.84 20.67 -55.69
C SER A 419 -7.73 21.90 -55.72
N ASP A 420 -7.47 22.79 -56.67
CA ASP A 420 -8.14 24.08 -56.82
C ASP A 420 -9.56 23.95 -57.41
N ASP A 421 -10.47 24.85 -57.01
CA ASP A 421 -11.05 25.82 -57.97
C ASP A 421 -11.75 26.99 -57.23
N GLU A 422 -11.87 28.15 -57.88
CA GLU A 422 -12.56 29.33 -57.32
C GLU A 422 -14.08 29.33 -57.58
N VAL A 423 -14.86 30.03 -56.73
CA VAL A 423 -15.79 31.13 -57.12
C VAL A 423 -16.66 31.62 -55.94
N TYR A 424 -16.99 32.92 -55.96
CA TYR A 424 -17.81 33.64 -54.97
C TYR A 424 -19.30 33.26 -54.97
N SER A 425 -19.96 33.22 -53.78
CA SER A 425 -21.16 34.06 -53.46
C SER A 425 -21.82 33.83 -52.07
N ARG A 426 -22.67 34.79 -51.68
CA ARG A 426 -23.33 35.00 -50.35
C ARG A 426 -24.37 33.95 -49.92
N PRO A 427 -24.71 33.87 -48.60
CA PRO A 427 -25.68 32.91 -48.03
C PRO A 427 -27.13 33.44 -47.88
N SER A 428 -28.14 32.55 -47.85
CA SER A 428 -29.48 32.77 -47.24
C SER A 428 -30.35 31.50 -47.07
N SER A 429 -30.60 31.10 -45.81
CA SER A 429 -31.90 30.66 -45.21
C SER A 429 -32.90 29.67 -45.89
N LEU A 430 -33.30 28.65 -45.08
CA LEU A 430 -34.65 28.05 -44.90
C LEU A 430 -35.19 26.86 -45.77
N VAL A 431 -35.36 25.72 -45.07
CA VAL A 431 -36.60 24.87 -44.96
C VAL A 431 -36.89 23.69 -45.93
N SER A 432 -37.08 22.51 -45.30
CA SER A 432 -37.95 21.35 -45.63
C SER A 432 -37.62 20.38 -46.78
N SER A 433 -37.49 19.08 -46.42
CA SER A 433 -37.99 17.95 -47.21
C SER A 433 -38.31 16.73 -46.30
N SER A 434 -39.17 15.82 -46.78
CA SER A 434 -39.58 14.57 -46.10
C SER A 434 -39.23 13.34 -46.96
N PRO A 435 -39.07 12.13 -46.39
CA PRO A 435 -38.41 11.01 -47.07
C PRO A 435 -39.35 10.07 -47.86
N GLN A 436 -38.76 9.29 -48.77
CA GLN A 436 -39.37 8.11 -49.41
C GLN A 436 -38.42 6.89 -49.36
N ARG A 437 -38.96 5.68 -49.54
CA ARG A 437 -38.25 4.38 -49.48
C ARG A 437 -38.20 3.71 -50.85
N SER A 438 -37.15 2.92 -51.14
CA SER A 438 -37.26 1.47 -51.47
C SER A 438 -35.95 0.83 -52.00
N THR A 439 -35.49 -0.28 -51.38
CA THR A 439 -34.93 -1.57 -51.93
C THR A 439 -34.03 -1.60 -53.20
N SER A 440 -33.03 -2.49 -53.37
CA SER A 440 -32.52 -3.67 -52.61
C SER A 440 -31.16 -4.19 -53.16
N SER A 441 -30.48 -5.10 -52.44
CA SER A 441 -29.58 -6.22 -52.90
C SER A 441 -28.35 -5.91 -53.78
N ASP A 442 -27.16 -6.55 -53.67
CA ASP A 442 -26.62 -7.58 -52.75
C ASP A 442 -25.07 -7.68 -52.89
N ALA A 443 -24.44 -8.59 -52.12
CA ALA A 443 -23.10 -9.19 -52.25
C ALA A 443 -21.87 -8.60 -51.49
N ASP A 444 -21.31 -9.47 -50.64
CA ASP A 444 -19.92 -9.72 -50.20
C ASP A 444 -18.90 -8.59 -49.91
N GLY A 445 -18.27 -8.69 -48.74
CA GLY A 445 -17.07 -7.95 -48.33
C GLY A 445 -16.73 -8.15 -46.84
N GLU A 446 -15.48 -8.51 -46.53
CA GLU A 446 -15.02 -8.78 -45.16
C GLU A 446 -15.11 -7.51 -44.29
N ARG A 447 -15.93 -7.55 -43.22
CA ARG A 447 -16.12 -6.39 -42.33
C ARG A 447 -15.11 -6.37 -41.18
N GLN A 448 -14.10 -5.52 -41.31
CA GLN A 448 -13.54 -4.84 -40.15
C GLN A 448 -14.66 -4.17 -39.33
N PHE A 449 -14.59 -4.27 -38.00
CA PHE A 449 -15.50 -3.58 -37.09
C PHE A 449 -15.25 -2.06 -37.13
N ASN A 450 -15.96 -1.35 -38.00
CA ASN A 450 -16.02 0.11 -38.01
C ASN A 450 -17.33 0.59 -37.37
N LEU A 451 -17.26 1.11 -36.14
CA LEU A 451 -18.43 1.58 -35.38
C LEU A 451 -19.18 2.75 -36.05
N ASN A 452 -18.48 3.53 -36.88
CA ASN A 452 -19.05 4.63 -37.69
C ASN A 452 -20.11 4.20 -38.73
N GLY A 453 -20.36 2.88 -38.92
CA GLY A 453 -21.28 2.37 -39.94
C GLY A 453 -22.74 2.13 -39.53
N ASN A 454 -23.06 2.09 -38.23
CA ASN A 454 -24.44 1.86 -37.73
C ASN A 454 -24.55 2.35 -36.28
N SER A 455 -24.92 3.62 -36.08
CA SER A 455 -25.05 4.19 -34.73
C SER A 455 -26.15 3.50 -33.92
N VAL A 456 -25.80 2.87 -32.81
CA VAL A 456 -26.79 2.33 -31.86
C VAL A 456 -27.68 3.49 -31.37
N PRO A 457 -29.03 3.36 -31.37
CA PRO A 457 -29.91 4.50 -31.08
C PRO A 457 -29.61 5.23 -29.77
N THR A 458 -29.16 4.49 -28.75
CA THR A 458 -28.80 4.97 -27.40
C THR A 458 -27.62 5.96 -27.37
N ALA A 459 -26.79 6.00 -28.42
CA ALA A 459 -25.77 7.03 -28.58
C ALA A 459 -26.34 8.41 -28.94
N THR A 460 -27.53 8.47 -29.55
CA THR A 460 -28.14 9.70 -30.07
C THR A 460 -29.41 10.13 -29.33
N GLN A 461 -30.15 9.18 -28.76
CA GLN A 461 -31.42 9.39 -28.07
C GLN A 461 -31.42 8.68 -26.72
N THR A 462 -32.19 9.19 -25.76
CA THR A 462 -32.36 8.58 -24.43
C THR A 462 -33.34 7.41 -24.50
N LEU A 463 -33.26 6.43 -23.60
CA LEU A 463 -34.23 5.33 -23.59
C LEU A 463 -35.66 5.84 -23.34
N MET A 464 -35.86 6.86 -22.50
CA MET A 464 -37.22 7.37 -22.24
C MET A 464 -37.85 8.01 -23.49
N THR A 465 -37.05 8.63 -24.37
CA THR A 465 -37.54 9.14 -25.66
C THR A 465 -37.92 8.05 -26.66
N MET A 466 -37.38 6.82 -26.54
CA MET A 466 -37.73 5.69 -27.41
C MET A 466 -38.95 4.92 -26.89
N TYR A 467 -39.01 4.64 -25.59
CA TYR A 467 -40.01 3.72 -25.01
C TYR A 467 -41.31 4.40 -24.56
N ARG A 468 -41.39 5.74 -24.56
CA ARG A 468 -42.65 6.48 -24.35
C ARG A 468 -43.65 6.20 -25.49
N ARG A 469 -44.64 5.36 -25.23
CA ARG A 469 -45.88 5.28 -26.01
C ARG A 469 -46.62 6.63 -25.97
N ARG A 470 -46.35 7.51 -26.93
CA ARG A 470 -47.18 8.70 -27.17
C ARG A 470 -48.56 8.24 -27.67
N SER A 471 -49.56 8.24 -26.80
CA SER A 471 -50.94 8.40 -27.24
C SER A 471 -51.09 9.83 -27.78
N PRO A 472 -51.54 10.03 -29.04
CA PRO A 472 -51.84 11.36 -29.53
C PRO A 472 -53.03 12.00 -28.79
N GLU A 473 -53.13 13.32 -28.92
CA GLU A 473 -54.39 14.09 -28.94
C GLU A 473 -55.24 14.28 -27.66
N GLU A 474 -54.91 13.67 -26.51
CA GLU A 474 -55.59 14.03 -25.23
C GLU A 474 -54.88 15.15 -24.43
N PHE A 475 -55.67 16.16 -24.00
CA PHE A 475 -55.20 17.36 -23.28
C PHE A 475 -54.92 17.05 -21.79
N ASN A 476 -53.83 16.35 -21.52
CA ASN A 476 -53.47 15.92 -20.17
C ASN A 476 -52.93 17.09 -19.31
N PRO A 477 -53.54 17.44 -18.16
CA PRO A 477 -53.06 18.53 -17.30
C PRO A 477 -51.66 18.29 -16.72
N LYS A 478 -51.19 17.04 -16.65
CA LYS A 478 -49.80 16.72 -16.25
C LYS A 478 -48.77 17.19 -17.31
N LEU A 479 -49.10 17.10 -18.61
CA LEU A 479 -48.25 17.65 -19.68
C LEU A 479 -48.18 19.19 -19.60
N ALA A 480 -49.28 19.85 -19.21
CA ALA A 480 -49.28 21.29 -18.98
C ALA A 480 -48.37 21.69 -17.80
N LYS A 481 -48.30 20.90 -16.72
CA LYS A 481 -47.34 21.11 -15.63
C LYS A 481 -45.88 21.00 -16.09
N GLU A 482 -45.54 19.97 -16.85
CA GLU A 482 -44.17 19.82 -17.39
C GLU A 482 -43.78 21.00 -18.31
N PHE A 483 -44.69 21.46 -19.18
CA PHE A 483 -44.47 22.66 -19.98
C PHE A 483 -44.25 23.92 -19.12
N LEU A 484 -45.01 24.10 -18.02
CA LEU A 484 -44.79 25.21 -17.10
C LEU A 484 -43.43 25.15 -16.40
N LYS A 485 -42.94 23.96 -16.04
CA LYS A 485 -41.57 23.78 -15.52
C LYS A 485 -40.53 24.14 -16.57
N GLU A 486 -40.69 23.70 -17.82
CA GLU A 486 -39.79 24.09 -18.91
C GLU A 486 -39.72 25.60 -19.10
N GLN A 487 -40.86 26.30 -19.07
CA GLN A 487 -40.87 27.77 -19.20
C GLN A 487 -40.20 28.45 -18.02
N ALA A 488 -40.38 27.95 -16.79
CA ALA A 488 -39.68 28.47 -15.62
C ALA A 488 -38.15 28.34 -15.74
N TRP A 489 -37.64 27.21 -16.24
CA TRP A 489 -36.21 27.04 -16.53
C TRP A 489 -35.71 27.91 -17.68
N LYS A 490 -36.50 28.09 -18.75
CA LYS A 490 -36.15 29.00 -19.87
C LYS A 490 -36.07 30.46 -19.44
N ILE A 491 -36.95 30.91 -18.54
CA ILE A 491 -36.89 32.24 -17.91
C ILE A 491 -35.63 32.35 -17.02
N HIS A 492 -35.35 31.34 -16.19
CA HIS A 492 -34.14 31.30 -15.35
C HIS A 492 -32.86 31.39 -16.18
N PHE A 493 -32.77 30.67 -17.30
CA PHE A 493 -31.62 30.75 -18.21
C PHE A 493 -31.45 32.13 -18.87
N ALA A 494 -32.53 32.86 -19.11
CA ALA A 494 -32.47 34.22 -19.66
C ALA A 494 -31.98 35.28 -18.65
N GLU A 495 -32.15 35.02 -17.34
CA GLU A 495 -31.80 35.95 -16.25
C GLU A 495 -30.46 35.59 -15.56
N TYR A 496 -30.18 34.29 -15.38
CA TYR A 496 -29.02 33.74 -14.68
C TYR A 496 -28.00 33.05 -15.63
N GLY A 497 -28.26 33.03 -16.93
CA GLY A 497 -27.42 32.40 -17.95
C GLY A 497 -27.68 30.89 -18.12
N GLN A 498 -27.13 30.29 -19.19
CA GLN A 498 -27.23 28.85 -19.47
C GLN A 498 -25.85 28.19 -19.53
N GLY A 499 -25.82 26.89 -19.18
CA GLY A 499 -24.63 26.05 -19.25
C GLY A 499 -23.70 26.23 -18.04
N ILE A 500 -22.43 25.85 -18.21
CA ILE A 500 -21.46 25.71 -17.11
C ILE A 500 -21.29 27.00 -16.32
N CYS A 501 -21.25 28.14 -17.01
CA CYS A 501 -21.07 29.47 -16.44
C CYS A 501 -22.38 30.14 -15.93
N MET A 502 -23.48 29.39 -15.78
CA MET A 502 -24.71 29.90 -15.16
C MET A 502 -24.47 30.32 -13.70
N TYR A 503 -25.02 31.46 -13.30
CA TYR A 503 -25.05 31.89 -11.90
C TYR A 503 -25.98 30.95 -11.11
N ARG A 504 -25.41 30.11 -10.24
CA ARG A 504 -26.16 29.21 -9.34
C ARG A 504 -26.58 30.01 -8.11
N THR A 505 -27.88 30.08 -7.84
CA THR A 505 -28.45 30.84 -6.72
C THR A 505 -29.53 30.03 -6.01
N GLU A 506 -30.09 30.55 -4.92
CA GLU A 506 -31.32 30.04 -4.31
C GLU A 506 -32.48 29.92 -5.33
N LYS A 507 -32.51 30.73 -6.39
CA LYS A 507 -33.53 30.60 -7.43
C LYS A 507 -33.36 29.34 -8.29
N THR A 508 -32.11 28.92 -8.53
CA THR A 508 -31.82 27.60 -9.12
C THR A 508 -32.29 26.48 -8.21
N ARG A 509 -32.03 26.59 -6.89
CA ARG A 509 -32.47 25.63 -5.87
C ARG A 509 -33.99 25.49 -5.84
N GLU A 510 -34.70 26.61 -5.80
CA GLU A 510 -36.18 26.70 -5.88
C GLU A 510 -36.78 25.95 -7.08
N LEU A 511 -36.09 25.90 -8.22
CA LEU A 511 -36.57 25.22 -9.42
C LEU A 511 -36.32 23.70 -9.36
N VAL A 512 -35.18 23.27 -8.83
CA VAL A 512 -34.92 21.84 -8.58
C VAL A 512 -35.93 21.28 -7.56
N LEU A 513 -36.23 22.03 -6.49
CA LEU A 513 -37.24 21.66 -5.48
C LEU A 513 -38.69 21.63 -5.99
N LYS A 514 -38.94 22.06 -7.24
CA LYS A 514 -40.22 21.94 -7.95
C LYS A 514 -40.19 20.84 -9.04
N GLY A 515 -39.11 20.06 -9.08
CA GLY A 515 -38.84 19.01 -10.06
C GLY A 515 -38.25 19.55 -11.36
N ILE A 516 -37.27 18.84 -11.90
CA ILE A 516 -36.70 19.16 -13.20
C ILE A 516 -37.66 18.65 -14.30
N PRO A 517 -37.91 19.41 -15.40
CA PRO A 517 -38.70 18.92 -16.52
C PRO A 517 -38.08 17.65 -17.09
N GLU A 518 -38.90 16.65 -17.43
CA GLU A 518 -38.37 15.35 -17.92
C GLU A 518 -37.47 15.52 -19.15
N SER A 519 -37.83 16.45 -20.04
CA SER A 519 -37.09 16.81 -21.27
C SER A 519 -35.71 17.45 -21.01
N MET A 520 -35.45 17.94 -19.80
CA MET A 520 -34.24 18.69 -19.43
C MET A 520 -33.33 17.96 -18.43
N ARG A 521 -33.73 16.78 -17.94
CA ARG A 521 -32.98 16.03 -16.92
C ARG A 521 -31.54 15.71 -17.33
N GLY A 522 -31.30 15.13 -18.50
CA GLY A 522 -29.95 14.81 -18.96
C GLY A 522 -29.00 16.01 -18.96
N GLU A 523 -29.41 17.14 -19.54
CA GLU A 523 -28.62 18.38 -19.57
C GLU A 523 -28.34 18.92 -18.16
N LEU A 524 -29.38 19.01 -17.31
CA LEU A 524 -29.27 19.58 -15.97
C LEU A 524 -28.53 18.67 -15.00
N TRP A 525 -28.69 17.35 -15.08
CA TRP A 525 -27.91 16.39 -14.29
C TRP A 525 -26.42 16.47 -14.66
N LEU A 526 -26.09 16.51 -15.96
CA LEU A 526 -24.70 16.70 -16.44
C LEU A 526 -24.08 18.02 -15.94
N LEU A 527 -24.87 19.10 -15.95
CA LEU A 527 -24.46 20.42 -15.49
C LEU A 527 -24.27 20.48 -13.97
N LEU A 528 -25.23 19.97 -13.20
CA LEU A 528 -25.27 20.14 -11.74
C LEU A 528 -24.29 19.20 -11.02
N SER A 529 -24.13 17.95 -11.50
CA SER A 529 -23.04 17.04 -11.08
C SER A 529 -21.65 17.58 -11.44
N GLY A 530 -21.55 18.34 -12.53
CA GLY A 530 -20.29 18.71 -13.15
C GLY A 530 -19.69 17.61 -14.04
N ALA A 531 -20.44 16.55 -14.40
CA ALA A 531 -20.03 15.54 -15.37
C ALA A 531 -19.76 16.14 -16.77
N ILE A 532 -20.48 17.21 -17.13
CA ILE A 532 -20.29 17.97 -18.38
C ILE A 532 -18.85 18.48 -18.57
N ASN A 533 -18.09 18.69 -17.48
CA ASN A 533 -16.71 19.14 -17.55
C ASN A 533 -15.77 18.03 -18.04
N GLU A 534 -15.85 16.84 -17.45
CA GLU A 534 -14.97 15.71 -17.83
C GLU A 534 -15.30 15.20 -19.23
N LYS A 535 -16.58 15.14 -19.60
CA LYS A 535 -17.01 14.86 -20.97
C LYS A 535 -16.37 15.82 -21.99
N ALA A 536 -16.38 17.12 -21.70
CA ALA A 536 -15.86 18.14 -22.60
C ALA A 536 -14.33 18.15 -22.71
N THR A 537 -13.59 17.51 -21.81
CA THR A 537 -12.12 17.40 -21.86
C THR A 537 -11.61 16.05 -22.36
N HIS A 538 -12.47 15.04 -22.50
CA HIS A 538 -12.11 13.68 -22.90
C HIS A 538 -12.95 13.17 -24.11
N PRO A 539 -12.92 13.84 -25.27
CA PRO A 539 -13.63 13.38 -26.47
C PRO A 539 -13.16 11.98 -26.90
N GLY A 540 -14.09 11.12 -27.31
CA GLY A 540 -13.83 9.74 -27.76
C GLY A 540 -13.52 8.73 -26.65
N TYR A 541 -13.31 9.16 -25.41
CA TYR A 541 -12.83 8.30 -24.31
C TYR A 541 -13.80 7.16 -23.93
N TYR A 542 -15.12 7.38 -24.00
CA TYR A 542 -16.10 6.30 -23.78
C TYR A 542 -16.07 5.24 -24.90
N GLU A 543 -15.90 5.65 -26.15
CA GLU A 543 -15.84 4.74 -27.31
C GLU A 543 -14.58 3.86 -27.23
N ASP A 544 -13.44 4.47 -26.93
CA ASP A 544 -12.16 3.81 -26.65
C ASP A 544 -12.26 2.79 -25.48
N LEU A 545 -12.94 3.14 -24.39
CA LEU A 545 -13.20 2.22 -23.27
C LEU A 545 -14.15 1.07 -23.64
N VAL A 546 -15.19 1.33 -24.43
CA VAL A 546 -16.11 0.28 -24.91
C VAL A 546 -15.36 -0.70 -25.81
N GLU A 547 -14.58 -0.21 -26.78
CA GLU A 547 -13.76 -1.07 -27.65
C GLU A 547 -12.75 -1.88 -26.82
N LYS A 548 -12.01 -1.23 -25.91
CA LYS A 548 -11.00 -1.88 -25.06
C LYS A 548 -11.56 -2.86 -24.04
N SER A 549 -12.84 -2.78 -23.68
CA SER A 549 -13.48 -3.68 -22.71
C SER A 549 -14.32 -4.78 -23.36
N MET A 550 -14.70 -4.62 -24.63
CA MET A 550 -15.53 -5.58 -25.35
C MET A 550 -14.87 -6.97 -25.44
N GLY A 551 -15.60 -8.01 -25.00
CA GLY A 551 -15.13 -9.40 -25.02
C GLY A 551 -14.08 -9.76 -23.96
N LYS A 552 -13.70 -8.84 -23.06
CA LYS A 552 -12.93 -9.18 -21.87
C LYS A 552 -13.83 -9.81 -20.80
N TYR A 553 -13.23 -10.67 -19.98
CA TYR A 553 -13.91 -11.45 -18.96
C TYR A 553 -13.14 -11.35 -17.64
N ASN A 554 -13.82 -10.90 -16.58
CA ASN A 554 -13.35 -10.81 -15.21
C ASN A 554 -14.55 -10.87 -14.23
N LEU A 555 -14.29 -10.93 -12.93
CA LEU A 555 -15.33 -11.00 -11.90
C LEU A 555 -16.41 -9.92 -12.08
N ALA A 556 -16.00 -8.65 -12.25
CA ALA A 556 -16.93 -7.54 -12.45
C ALA A 556 -17.87 -7.74 -13.65
N THR A 557 -17.41 -8.31 -14.77
CA THR A 557 -18.29 -8.65 -15.90
C THR A 557 -19.25 -9.80 -15.59
N GLU A 558 -18.87 -10.80 -14.80
CA GLU A 558 -19.79 -11.86 -14.36
C GLU A 558 -20.91 -11.31 -13.48
N GLU A 559 -20.55 -10.41 -12.56
CA GLU A 559 -21.50 -9.74 -11.67
C GLU A 559 -22.45 -8.81 -12.43
N ILE A 560 -21.94 -8.07 -13.42
CA ILE A 560 -22.77 -7.26 -14.33
C ILE A 560 -23.81 -8.14 -15.03
N GLU A 561 -23.44 -9.23 -15.70
CA GLU A 561 -24.42 -10.07 -16.43
C GLU A 561 -25.49 -10.68 -15.49
N ARG A 562 -25.11 -11.06 -14.27
CA ARG A 562 -26.04 -11.51 -13.20
C ARG A 562 -27.02 -10.43 -12.74
N ASP A 563 -26.63 -9.16 -12.85
CA ASP A 563 -27.35 -8.01 -12.32
C ASP A 563 -28.19 -7.27 -13.37
N LEU A 564 -27.82 -7.32 -14.66
CA LEU A 564 -28.49 -6.60 -15.76
C LEU A 564 -30.01 -6.79 -15.74
N HIS A 565 -30.47 -8.03 -15.74
CA HIS A 565 -31.89 -8.40 -15.78
C HIS A 565 -32.67 -8.05 -14.49
N ARG A 566 -31.98 -7.61 -13.42
CA ARG A 566 -32.59 -7.14 -12.17
C ARG A 566 -32.77 -5.61 -12.14
N SER A 567 -32.41 -4.90 -13.21
CA SER A 567 -32.30 -3.44 -13.24
C SER A 567 -33.59 -2.82 -13.77
N LEU A 568 -34.43 -2.29 -12.86
CA LEU A 568 -35.78 -1.79 -13.18
C LEU A 568 -36.59 -2.76 -14.06
N PRO A 569 -36.82 -4.02 -13.61
CA PRO A 569 -37.41 -5.08 -14.44
C PRO A 569 -38.84 -4.77 -14.94
N GLU A 570 -39.53 -3.85 -14.28
CA GLU A 570 -40.87 -3.38 -14.67
C GLU A 570 -40.85 -2.31 -15.78
N HIS A 571 -39.70 -1.65 -16.01
CA HIS A 571 -39.62 -0.56 -16.98
C HIS A 571 -39.38 -1.11 -18.41
N PRO A 572 -40.23 -0.78 -19.42
CA PRO A 572 -40.17 -1.38 -20.75
C PRO A 572 -38.84 -1.27 -21.51
N ALA A 573 -37.99 -0.30 -21.15
CA ALA A 573 -36.66 -0.15 -21.75
C ALA A 573 -35.68 -1.28 -21.38
N PHE A 574 -35.80 -1.88 -20.19
CA PHE A 574 -34.93 -2.95 -19.70
C PHE A 574 -35.54 -4.35 -19.87
N GLN A 575 -36.78 -4.43 -20.34
CA GLN A 575 -37.39 -5.65 -20.90
C GLN A 575 -36.96 -5.90 -22.37
N ASN A 576 -35.89 -5.25 -22.84
CA ASN A 576 -35.44 -5.26 -24.22
C ASN A 576 -33.91 -5.25 -24.29
N GLU A 577 -33.33 -6.06 -25.17
CA GLU A 577 -31.88 -6.18 -25.37
C GLU A 577 -31.21 -4.84 -25.69
N MET A 578 -31.90 -3.87 -26.30
CA MET A 578 -31.31 -2.54 -26.56
C MET A 578 -30.93 -1.80 -25.27
N GLY A 579 -31.82 -1.78 -24.27
CA GLY A 579 -31.55 -1.13 -22.98
C GLY A 579 -30.58 -1.93 -22.12
N ILE A 580 -30.73 -3.26 -22.11
CA ILE A 580 -29.81 -4.19 -21.42
C ILE A 580 -28.38 -4.09 -21.99
N ALA A 581 -28.20 -4.06 -23.31
CA ALA A 581 -26.89 -3.93 -23.94
C ALA A 581 -26.26 -2.53 -23.76
N ALA A 582 -27.06 -1.47 -23.63
CA ALA A 582 -26.55 -0.14 -23.27
C ALA A 582 -26.09 -0.09 -21.80
N LEU A 583 -26.88 -0.67 -20.89
CA LEU A 583 -26.52 -0.81 -19.47
C LEU A 583 -25.23 -1.64 -19.30
N ARG A 584 -25.13 -2.76 -20.02
CA ARG A 584 -23.93 -3.61 -20.13
C ARG A 584 -22.70 -2.80 -20.54
N ARG A 585 -22.77 -2.05 -21.65
CA ARG A 585 -21.63 -1.24 -22.13
C ARG A 585 -21.20 -0.17 -21.13
N VAL A 586 -22.14 0.57 -20.53
CA VAL A 586 -21.81 1.63 -19.56
C VAL A 586 -21.16 1.07 -18.29
N LEU A 587 -21.72 -0.01 -17.72
CA LEU A 587 -21.17 -0.63 -16.52
C LEU A 587 -19.79 -1.26 -16.78
N THR A 588 -19.63 -2.00 -17.88
CA THR A 588 -18.36 -2.66 -18.22
C THR A 588 -17.27 -1.64 -18.60
N ALA A 589 -17.61 -0.56 -19.31
CA ALA A 589 -16.68 0.54 -19.59
C ALA A 589 -16.24 1.27 -18.30
N TYR A 590 -17.13 1.44 -17.32
CA TYR A 590 -16.78 2.01 -16.02
C TYR A 590 -15.88 1.07 -15.20
N ALA A 591 -16.22 -0.21 -15.10
CA ALA A 591 -15.41 -1.20 -14.40
C ALA A 591 -14.01 -1.34 -15.01
N PHE A 592 -13.89 -1.20 -16.34
CA PHE A 592 -12.59 -1.17 -17.03
C PHE A 592 -11.84 0.16 -16.87
N ARG A 593 -12.55 1.29 -16.69
CA ARG A 593 -11.93 2.61 -16.38
C ARG A 593 -11.25 2.61 -15.01
N ASN A 594 -11.89 2.04 -13.99
CA ASN A 594 -11.44 2.13 -12.60
C ASN A 594 -11.56 0.76 -11.91
N PRO A 595 -10.56 -0.15 -12.08
CA PRO A 595 -10.59 -1.49 -11.51
C PRO A 595 -10.69 -1.53 -9.98
N ASN A 596 -10.13 -0.53 -9.28
CA ASN A 596 -10.15 -0.43 -7.80
C ASN A 596 -11.59 -0.23 -7.26
N ILE A 597 -12.49 0.32 -8.07
CA ILE A 597 -13.93 0.38 -7.79
C ILE A 597 -14.65 -0.79 -8.46
N GLY A 598 -14.30 -1.10 -9.72
CA GLY A 598 -14.84 -2.23 -10.47
C GLY A 598 -16.35 -2.10 -10.71
N TYR A 599 -17.09 -3.10 -10.23
CA TYR A 599 -18.55 -3.10 -10.19
C TYR A 599 -19.01 -3.37 -8.75
N CYS A 600 -20.10 -2.70 -8.35
CA CYS A 600 -20.78 -2.93 -7.08
C CYS A 600 -22.28 -3.08 -7.35
N GLN A 601 -22.89 -4.11 -6.76
CA GLN A 601 -24.35 -4.28 -6.77
C GLN A 601 -25.04 -2.99 -6.28
N ALA A 602 -26.10 -2.58 -6.98
CA ALA A 602 -26.77 -1.25 -6.97
C ALA A 602 -26.28 -0.24 -8.03
N MET A 603 -25.05 -0.34 -8.54
CA MET A 603 -24.62 0.52 -9.67
C MET A 603 -25.50 0.31 -10.91
N ASN A 604 -25.97 -0.91 -11.15
CA ASN A 604 -26.91 -1.24 -12.21
C ASN A 604 -28.25 -0.49 -12.08
N ILE A 605 -28.79 -0.38 -10.86
CA ILE A 605 -30.04 0.34 -10.58
C ILE A 605 -29.85 1.83 -10.89
N VAL A 606 -28.82 2.46 -10.33
CA VAL A 606 -28.52 3.89 -10.59
C VAL A 606 -28.29 4.14 -12.09
N THR A 607 -27.44 3.34 -12.74
CA THR A 607 -27.09 3.51 -14.16
C THR A 607 -28.28 3.30 -15.08
N SER A 608 -29.20 2.39 -14.75
CA SER A 608 -30.44 2.20 -15.52
C SER A 608 -31.30 3.47 -15.54
N VAL A 609 -31.42 4.19 -14.41
CA VAL A 609 -32.11 5.49 -14.35
C VAL A 609 -31.37 6.57 -15.15
N LEU A 610 -30.04 6.60 -15.11
CA LEU A 610 -29.24 7.54 -15.91
C LEU A 610 -29.50 7.35 -17.41
N LEU A 611 -29.57 6.10 -17.90
CA LEU A 611 -29.85 5.76 -19.30
C LEU A 611 -31.28 6.08 -19.77
N LEU A 612 -32.23 6.28 -18.85
CA LEU A 612 -33.56 6.78 -19.20
C LEU A 612 -33.52 8.26 -19.63
N TYR A 613 -32.73 9.09 -18.95
CA TYR A 613 -32.76 10.56 -19.11
C TYR A 613 -31.54 11.18 -19.80
N ALA A 614 -30.47 10.41 -19.99
CA ALA A 614 -29.25 10.82 -20.69
C ALA A 614 -28.97 9.85 -21.86
N LYS A 615 -28.15 10.28 -22.84
CA LYS A 615 -27.61 9.36 -23.86
C LYS A 615 -26.58 8.42 -23.22
N GLU A 616 -26.21 7.35 -23.90
CA GLU A 616 -25.34 6.31 -23.34
C GLU A 616 -23.99 6.84 -22.78
N GLU A 617 -23.27 7.62 -23.57
CA GLU A 617 -22.02 8.28 -23.16
C GLU A 617 -22.24 9.30 -22.03
N GLU A 618 -23.42 9.93 -21.98
CA GLU A 618 -23.78 10.92 -20.96
C GLU A 618 -24.13 10.25 -19.63
N ALA A 619 -24.77 9.08 -19.67
CA ALA A 619 -25.00 8.22 -18.51
C ALA A 619 -23.68 7.67 -17.94
N PHE A 620 -22.71 7.32 -18.80
CA PHE A 620 -21.35 6.96 -18.37
C PHE A 620 -20.68 8.12 -17.61
N TRP A 621 -20.67 9.34 -18.15
CA TRP A 621 -20.05 10.48 -17.44
C TRP A 621 -20.80 10.88 -16.15
N LEU A 622 -22.12 10.66 -16.09
CA LEU A 622 -22.89 10.81 -14.85
C LEU A 622 -22.51 9.73 -13.81
N LEU A 623 -22.32 8.48 -14.22
CA LEU A 623 -21.84 7.40 -13.35
C LEU A 623 -20.42 7.69 -12.82
N VAL A 624 -19.51 8.19 -13.68
CA VAL A 624 -18.17 8.65 -13.29
C VAL A 624 -18.27 9.75 -12.22
N ALA A 625 -19.03 10.82 -12.47
CA ALA A 625 -19.19 11.89 -11.49
C ALA A 625 -19.85 11.40 -10.17
N LEU A 626 -20.78 10.46 -10.26
CA LEU A 626 -21.47 9.88 -9.11
C LEU A 626 -20.50 9.06 -8.23
N CYS A 627 -19.87 8.02 -8.78
CA CYS A 627 -18.98 7.12 -8.04
C CYS A 627 -17.66 7.76 -7.62
N GLU A 628 -17.10 8.65 -8.44
CA GLU A 628 -15.75 9.21 -8.18
C GLU A 628 -15.75 10.53 -7.41
N ARG A 629 -16.86 11.28 -7.40
CA ARG A 629 -16.88 12.69 -6.94
C ARG A 629 -18.01 13.00 -5.96
N MET A 630 -19.20 12.45 -6.16
CA MET A 630 -20.37 12.76 -5.32
C MET A 630 -20.59 11.74 -4.19
N LEU A 631 -20.26 10.47 -4.43
CA LEU A 631 -20.34 9.34 -3.52
C LEU A 631 -19.00 8.59 -3.46
N PRO A 632 -17.90 9.24 -3.04
CA PRO A 632 -16.59 8.60 -2.95
C PRO A 632 -16.65 7.40 -2.01
N ASP A 633 -15.92 6.34 -2.35
CA ASP A 633 -15.78 5.09 -1.59
C ASP A 633 -17.09 4.27 -1.44
N TYR A 634 -18.23 4.70 -2.00
CA TYR A 634 -19.53 3.99 -1.87
C TYR A 634 -19.57 2.65 -2.61
N TYR A 635 -19.00 2.61 -3.81
CA TYR A 635 -19.18 1.51 -4.77
C TYR A 635 -17.92 0.68 -4.97
N ASN A 636 -16.96 0.73 -4.04
CA ASN A 636 -15.84 -0.22 -4.02
C ASN A 636 -16.27 -1.56 -3.40
N THR A 637 -15.44 -2.60 -3.51
CA THR A 637 -15.76 -3.97 -3.06
C THR A 637 -16.12 -4.08 -1.57
N ARG A 638 -15.74 -3.11 -0.75
CA ARG A 638 -16.01 -3.05 0.70
C ARG A 638 -17.10 -2.02 1.09
N VAL A 639 -17.74 -1.36 0.11
CA VAL A 639 -18.77 -0.31 0.24
C VAL A 639 -18.50 0.74 1.32
N VAL A 640 -17.22 1.12 1.49
CA VAL A 640 -16.73 1.81 2.69
C VAL A 640 -17.42 3.15 2.91
N GLY A 641 -17.62 3.93 1.85
CA GLY A 641 -18.28 5.24 1.92
C GLY A 641 -19.74 5.15 2.35
N ALA A 642 -20.45 4.08 1.94
CA ALA A 642 -21.82 3.85 2.34
C ALA A 642 -21.91 3.39 3.82
N LEU A 643 -20.96 2.58 4.29
CA LEU A 643 -20.85 2.21 5.71
C LEU A 643 -20.49 3.41 6.60
N VAL A 644 -19.63 4.31 6.11
CA VAL A 644 -19.29 5.57 6.79
C VAL A 644 -20.53 6.46 6.91
N ASP A 645 -21.26 6.68 5.81
CA ASP A 645 -22.45 7.53 5.83
C ASP A 645 -23.65 6.89 6.54
N GLN A 646 -23.72 5.56 6.64
CA GLN A 646 -24.58 4.88 7.61
C GLN A 646 -24.21 5.28 9.04
N GLY A 647 -22.93 5.22 9.43
CA GLY A 647 -22.49 5.63 10.77
C GLY A 647 -22.75 7.11 11.06
N VAL A 648 -22.75 7.97 10.03
CA VAL A 648 -23.19 9.37 10.10
C VAL A 648 -24.72 9.46 10.28
N PHE A 649 -25.49 8.62 9.59
CA PHE A 649 -26.95 8.59 9.68
C PHE A 649 -27.41 8.09 11.06
N GLU A 650 -26.75 7.09 11.63
CA GLU A 650 -26.96 6.64 13.02
C GLU A 650 -26.71 7.77 14.03
N GLU A 651 -25.63 8.55 13.85
CA GLU A 651 -25.30 9.68 14.73
C GLU A 651 -26.30 10.85 14.58
N LEU A 652 -26.73 11.16 13.35
CA LEU A 652 -27.78 12.14 13.08
C LEU A 652 -29.18 11.68 13.56
N ALA A 653 -29.51 10.40 13.44
CA ALA A 653 -30.77 9.86 13.94
C ALA A 653 -30.84 9.96 15.47
N ARG A 654 -29.72 9.71 16.16
CA ARG A 654 -29.61 9.93 17.62
C ARG A 654 -29.77 11.39 18.00
N ASP A 655 -29.17 12.32 17.26
CA ASP A 655 -29.25 13.76 17.56
C ASP A 655 -30.65 14.35 17.29
N TYR A 656 -31.33 13.91 16.22
CA TYR A 656 -32.59 14.52 15.76
C TYR A 656 -33.87 13.73 16.09
N VAL A 657 -33.81 12.40 16.25
CA VAL A 657 -34.94 11.53 16.61
C VAL A 657 -34.58 10.50 17.71
N PRO A 658 -34.00 10.92 18.86
CA PRO A 658 -33.36 10.03 19.84
C PRO A 658 -34.22 8.85 20.33
N GLN A 659 -35.49 9.09 20.67
CA GLN A 659 -36.39 8.04 21.17
C GLN A 659 -36.61 6.93 20.14
N LEU A 660 -36.66 7.29 18.85
CA LEU A 660 -36.77 6.35 17.75
C LEU A 660 -35.43 5.68 17.44
N TYR A 661 -34.32 6.41 17.56
CA TYR A 661 -32.98 5.85 17.39
C TYR A 661 -32.73 4.68 18.34
N ASP A 662 -32.97 4.86 19.65
CA ASP A 662 -32.74 3.80 20.64
C ASP A 662 -33.57 2.54 20.32
N CYS A 663 -34.87 2.72 20.03
CA CYS A 663 -35.78 1.64 19.64
C CYS A 663 -35.36 0.90 18.36
N MET A 664 -35.04 1.63 17.28
CA MET A 664 -34.62 1.00 16.02
C MET A 664 -33.20 0.43 16.07
N GLN A 665 -32.37 0.88 17.01
CA GLN A 665 -31.03 0.34 17.25
C GLN A 665 -31.10 -1.01 17.96
N ASP A 666 -31.98 -1.18 18.95
CA ASP A 666 -32.27 -2.47 19.60
C ASP A 666 -32.87 -3.49 18.61
N LEU A 667 -33.68 -3.02 17.65
CA LEU A 667 -34.22 -3.86 16.55
C LEU A 667 -33.22 -4.08 15.40
N GLY A 668 -32.06 -3.43 15.37
CA GLY A 668 -31.08 -3.54 14.28
C GLY A 668 -31.52 -2.98 12.92
N VAL A 669 -32.62 -2.22 12.87
CA VAL A 669 -33.28 -1.81 11.61
C VAL A 669 -32.51 -0.70 10.89
N ILE A 670 -31.91 0.24 11.61
CA ILE A 670 -31.23 1.42 11.01
C ILE A 670 -30.14 0.98 10.03
N SER A 671 -29.29 0.04 10.45
CA SER A 671 -28.19 -0.51 9.64
C SER A 671 -28.66 -1.24 8.37
N THR A 672 -29.87 -1.82 8.42
CA THR A 672 -30.44 -2.58 7.30
C THR A 672 -31.05 -1.66 6.25
N ILE A 673 -31.73 -0.58 6.67
CA ILE A 673 -32.34 0.38 5.75
C ILE A 673 -31.33 1.36 5.15
N SER A 674 -30.33 1.81 5.93
CA SER A 674 -29.38 2.83 5.52
C SER A 674 -28.63 2.44 4.25
N LEU A 675 -28.08 1.23 4.21
CA LEU A 675 -27.25 0.78 3.09
C LEU A 675 -28.05 0.74 1.78
N SER A 676 -29.29 0.23 1.83
CA SER A 676 -30.21 0.15 0.69
C SER A 676 -30.62 1.54 0.18
N TRP A 677 -31.04 2.43 1.09
CA TRP A 677 -31.46 3.80 0.75
C TRP A 677 -30.31 4.63 0.16
N PHE A 678 -29.09 4.47 0.70
CA PHE A 678 -27.94 5.31 0.35
C PHE A 678 -27.23 4.81 -0.93
N LEU A 679 -27.02 3.50 -1.11
CA LEU A 679 -26.40 2.95 -2.32
C LEU A 679 -27.27 3.16 -3.58
N THR A 680 -28.59 3.18 -3.44
CA THR A 680 -29.53 3.33 -4.56
C THR A 680 -30.07 4.75 -4.72
N LEU A 681 -29.75 5.70 -3.84
CA LEU A 681 -30.39 7.03 -3.80
C LEU A 681 -31.94 6.94 -3.75
N PHE A 682 -32.45 6.05 -2.90
CA PHE A 682 -33.85 5.64 -2.79
C PHE A 682 -34.50 4.96 -4.02
N LEU A 683 -33.78 4.79 -5.15
CA LEU A 683 -34.34 4.26 -6.41
C LEU A 683 -34.92 2.84 -6.32
N SER A 684 -34.54 2.03 -5.33
CA SER A 684 -35.07 0.66 -5.17
C SER A 684 -36.17 0.52 -4.12
N VAL A 685 -36.53 1.59 -3.39
CA VAL A 685 -37.39 1.50 -2.19
C VAL A 685 -38.61 2.41 -2.22
N MET A 686 -38.77 3.27 -3.22
CA MET A 686 -39.96 4.13 -3.40
C MET A 686 -40.32 4.25 -4.89
N PRO A 687 -41.58 4.57 -5.23
CA PRO A 687 -42.04 4.65 -6.62
C PRO A 687 -41.10 5.45 -7.53
N PHE A 688 -40.77 4.89 -8.70
CA PHE A 688 -39.81 5.44 -9.67
C PHE A 688 -40.03 6.94 -9.95
N GLU A 689 -41.27 7.37 -10.17
CA GLU A 689 -41.64 8.75 -10.45
C GLU A 689 -41.28 9.72 -9.30
N SER A 690 -41.27 9.23 -8.06
CA SER A 690 -40.89 9.98 -6.86
C SER A 690 -39.38 9.92 -6.65
N ALA A 691 -38.76 8.75 -6.82
CA ALA A 691 -37.33 8.55 -6.63
C ALA A 691 -36.49 9.40 -7.62
N VAL A 692 -36.96 9.59 -8.85
CA VAL A 692 -36.32 10.49 -9.83
C VAL A 692 -36.29 11.97 -9.38
N VAL A 693 -37.24 12.41 -8.54
CA VAL A 693 -37.21 13.76 -7.94
C VAL A 693 -36.18 13.85 -6.82
N VAL A 694 -35.91 12.75 -6.11
CA VAL A 694 -34.79 12.64 -5.16
C VAL A 694 -33.46 12.76 -5.92
N VAL A 695 -33.34 12.11 -7.08
CA VAL A 695 -32.15 12.23 -7.95
C VAL A 695 -31.98 13.64 -8.52
N ASP A 696 -33.05 14.33 -8.93
CA ASP A 696 -33.02 15.76 -9.31
C ASP A 696 -32.38 16.61 -8.19
N CYS A 697 -32.81 16.39 -6.94
CA CYS A 697 -32.31 17.11 -5.76
C CYS A 697 -30.88 16.71 -5.38
N PHE A 698 -30.54 15.42 -5.48
CA PHE A 698 -29.19 14.90 -5.24
C PHE A 698 -28.17 15.50 -6.21
N PHE A 699 -28.49 15.61 -7.50
CA PHE A 699 -27.59 16.27 -8.44
C PHE A 699 -27.40 17.77 -8.16
N TYR A 700 -28.32 18.43 -7.44
CA TYR A 700 -28.14 19.81 -6.99
C TYR A 700 -27.38 19.93 -5.66
N GLU A 701 -27.84 19.32 -4.56
CA GLU A 701 -27.25 19.46 -3.21
C GLU A 701 -26.09 18.48 -2.93
N GLY A 702 -26.08 17.32 -3.58
CA GLY A 702 -25.29 16.14 -3.16
C GLY A 702 -25.97 15.37 -2.02
N ILE A 703 -25.21 14.45 -1.41
CA ILE A 703 -25.68 13.48 -0.39
C ILE A 703 -26.45 14.10 0.79
N LYS A 704 -26.24 15.38 1.12
CA LYS A 704 -26.94 16.12 2.18
C LYS A 704 -28.46 15.94 2.13
N VAL A 705 -29.07 15.94 0.94
CA VAL A 705 -30.52 15.75 0.80
C VAL A 705 -30.98 14.32 1.12
N ILE A 706 -30.13 13.31 0.93
CA ILE A 706 -30.43 11.90 1.23
C ILE A 706 -30.49 11.70 2.75
N PHE A 707 -29.56 12.27 3.51
CA PHE A 707 -29.63 12.31 4.98
C PHE A 707 -30.91 13.01 5.47
N GLN A 708 -31.21 14.19 4.95
CA GLN A 708 -32.40 14.97 5.33
C GLN A 708 -33.69 14.20 5.01
N LEU A 709 -33.77 13.59 3.83
CA LEU A 709 -34.91 12.77 3.42
C LEU A 709 -35.07 11.51 4.28
N ALA A 710 -33.98 10.79 4.57
CA ALA A 710 -33.99 9.61 5.43
C ALA A 710 -34.48 9.95 6.85
N LEU A 711 -34.01 11.06 7.44
CA LEU A 711 -34.52 11.56 8.72
C LEU A 711 -36.01 11.93 8.65
N ALA A 712 -36.49 12.51 7.55
CA ALA A 712 -37.91 12.83 7.36
C ALA A 712 -38.81 11.59 7.20
N VAL A 713 -38.29 10.51 6.60
CA VAL A 713 -38.99 9.21 6.53
C VAL A 713 -39.12 8.59 7.92
N LEU A 714 -38.06 8.65 8.75
CA LEU A 714 -38.10 8.16 10.13
C LEU A 714 -39.04 9.01 11.01
N ASP A 715 -38.85 10.33 11.01
CA ASP A 715 -39.67 11.32 11.74
C ASP A 715 -41.18 11.17 11.43
N ALA A 716 -41.55 10.93 10.17
CA ALA A 716 -42.94 10.73 9.76
C ALA A 716 -43.56 9.39 10.24
N ASN A 717 -42.77 8.46 10.77
CA ASN A 717 -43.22 7.13 11.21
C ASN A 717 -42.93 6.82 12.70
N VAL A 718 -42.42 7.78 13.48
CA VAL A 718 -42.06 7.63 14.91
C VAL A 718 -43.12 6.87 15.70
N ASP A 719 -44.38 7.33 15.69
CA ASP A 719 -45.48 6.74 16.47
C ASP A 719 -45.75 5.26 16.12
N LYS A 720 -45.45 4.84 14.88
CA LYS A 720 -45.66 3.46 14.44
C LYS A 720 -44.46 2.59 14.78
N LEU A 721 -43.25 3.08 14.52
CA LEU A 721 -42.00 2.36 14.75
C LEU A 721 -41.71 2.12 16.23
N LEU A 722 -42.06 3.08 17.10
CA LEU A 722 -42.00 2.92 18.57
C LEU A 722 -42.95 1.84 19.13
N ASN A 723 -43.87 1.30 18.31
CA ASN A 723 -44.78 0.22 18.68
C ASN A 723 -44.46 -1.12 17.97
N CYS A 724 -43.41 -1.16 17.13
CA CYS A 724 -42.92 -2.40 16.53
C CYS A 724 -42.17 -3.28 17.56
N LYS A 725 -42.29 -4.60 17.43
CA LYS A 725 -41.70 -5.59 18.35
C LYS A 725 -40.52 -6.33 17.75
N ASP A 726 -40.42 -6.35 16.43
CA ASP A 726 -39.36 -6.98 15.65
C ASP A 726 -39.00 -6.12 14.42
N ASP A 727 -37.91 -6.49 13.75
CA ASP A 727 -37.41 -5.83 12.56
C ASP A 727 -38.37 -6.00 11.36
N GLY A 728 -39.08 -7.13 11.27
CA GLY A 728 -40.10 -7.39 10.26
C GLY A 728 -41.27 -6.40 10.31
N GLU A 729 -41.85 -6.16 11.49
CA GLU A 729 -42.89 -5.13 11.71
C GLU A 729 -42.36 -3.74 11.29
N ALA A 730 -41.15 -3.36 11.69
CA ALA A 730 -40.56 -2.05 11.38
C ALA A 730 -40.25 -1.86 9.88
N MET A 731 -39.67 -2.88 9.23
CA MET A 731 -39.43 -2.89 7.79
C MET A 731 -40.74 -2.81 7.00
N THR A 732 -41.80 -3.47 7.47
CA THR A 732 -43.14 -3.40 6.86
C THR A 732 -43.75 -1.99 6.98
N VAL A 733 -43.59 -1.32 8.14
CA VAL A 733 -44.03 0.08 8.34
C VAL A 733 -43.30 1.03 7.38
N LEU A 734 -41.99 0.91 7.26
CA LEU A 734 -41.17 1.76 6.37
C LEU A 734 -41.46 1.50 4.89
N GLY A 735 -41.60 0.24 4.47
CA GLY A 735 -41.96 -0.15 3.11
C GLY A 735 -43.31 0.44 2.70
N ARG A 736 -44.37 0.21 3.50
CA ARG A 736 -45.71 0.75 3.21
C ARG A 736 -45.77 2.28 3.24
N TYR A 737 -44.90 2.95 4.01
CA TYR A 737 -44.77 4.41 3.92
C TYR A 737 -44.12 4.83 2.60
N LEU A 738 -42.99 4.24 2.21
CA LEU A 738 -42.25 4.62 1.00
C LEU A 738 -43.02 4.29 -0.29
N ASP A 739 -43.72 3.15 -0.35
CA ASP A 739 -44.65 2.81 -1.43
C ASP A 739 -45.79 3.85 -1.57
N SER A 740 -46.19 4.50 -0.47
CA SER A 740 -47.22 5.57 -0.48
C SER A 740 -46.71 6.93 -0.97
N VAL A 741 -45.42 7.09 -1.26
CA VAL A 741 -44.84 8.36 -1.70
C VAL A 741 -45.06 8.56 -3.20
N THR A 742 -46.09 9.32 -3.57
CA THR A 742 -46.50 9.53 -4.97
C THR A 742 -46.07 10.90 -5.53
N ASN A 743 -45.77 10.92 -6.84
CA ASN A 743 -45.48 12.14 -7.60
C ASN A 743 -46.73 12.61 -8.34
N LYS A 744 -47.42 13.61 -7.77
CA LYS A 744 -48.71 14.13 -8.27
C LYS A 744 -48.60 15.02 -9.52
N ASP A 745 -47.37 15.21 -10.01
CA ASP A 745 -47.05 15.86 -11.27
C ASP A 745 -46.69 14.88 -12.39
N SER A 746 -46.30 13.64 -12.07
CA SER A 746 -45.74 12.72 -13.07
C SER A 746 -46.70 12.41 -14.21
N THR A 747 -46.22 12.58 -15.44
CA THR A 747 -46.92 12.23 -16.68
C THR A 747 -46.96 10.73 -16.99
N LEU A 748 -46.24 9.89 -16.23
CA LEU A 748 -46.23 8.44 -16.41
C LEU A 748 -47.46 7.77 -15.77
N PRO A 749 -47.91 6.61 -16.26
CA PRO A 749 -48.78 5.73 -15.49
C PRO A 749 -47.98 5.21 -14.28
N PRO A 750 -48.57 5.12 -13.08
CA PRO A 750 -47.86 4.62 -11.90
C PRO A 750 -47.46 3.16 -12.11
N ILE A 751 -46.18 2.87 -11.91
CA ILE A 751 -45.63 1.51 -11.92
C ILE A 751 -45.79 0.93 -10.50
N PRO A 752 -46.60 -0.12 -10.27
CA PRO A 752 -46.86 -0.63 -8.92
C PRO A 752 -45.65 -1.41 -8.39
N HIS A 753 -44.92 -0.83 -7.43
CA HIS A 753 -43.77 -1.51 -6.84
C HIS A 753 -44.13 -2.89 -6.27
N LEU A 754 -43.21 -3.86 -6.46
CA LEU A 754 -43.36 -5.27 -6.09
C LEU A 754 -43.87 -5.51 -4.65
N HIS A 755 -43.53 -4.65 -3.68
CA HIS A 755 -44.01 -4.75 -2.30
C HIS A 755 -45.49 -4.38 -2.12
N SER A 756 -46.03 -3.49 -2.95
CA SER A 756 -47.46 -3.15 -2.95
C SER A 756 -48.33 -4.35 -3.34
N LEU A 757 -47.82 -5.27 -4.17
CA LEU A 757 -48.54 -6.48 -4.62
C LEU A 757 -48.54 -7.62 -3.57
N LEU A 758 -47.87 -7.43 -2.43
CA LEU A 758 -47.78 -8.41 -1.34
C LEU A 758 -48.61 -8.01 -0.11
N SER A 759 -49.39 -6.91 -0.20
CA SER A 759 -49.95 -6.19 0.95
C SER A 759 -51.49 -5.99 0.90
N ASP A 760 -52.20 -6.71 0.02
CA ASP A 760 -53.59 -6.43 -0.36
C ASP A 760 -54.63 -6.44 0.79
N ASP A 761 -54.40 -7.20 1.87
CA ASP A 761 -55.38 -7.38 2.97
C ASP A 761 -55.41 -6.23 4.01
N VAL A 762 -54.65 -5.14 3.83
CA VAL A 762 -54.53 -4.07 4.85
C VAL A 762 -54.86 -2.68 4.30
N GLU A 763 -55.69 -1.95 5.04
CA GLU A 763 -56.17 -0.57 4.74
C GLU A 763 -55.06 0.34 4.17
N PRO A 764 -55.32 1.08 3.07
CA PRO A 764 -54.28 1.75 2.31
C PRO A 764 -53.61 2.90 3.08
N TYR A 765 -52.28 2.98 2.99
CA TYR A 765 -51.49 4.02 3.63
C TYR A 765 -51.80 5.39 2.96
N PRO A 766 -52.03 6.48 3.73
CA PRO A 766 -52.35 7.79 3.15
C PRO A 766 -51.23 8.33 2.24
N GLU A 767 -51.55 8.67 0.99
CA GLU A 767 -50.58 9.17 0.00
C GLU A 767 -49.74 10.36 0.51
N VAL A 768 -48.42 10.21 0.45
CA VAL A 768 -47.45 11.28 0.71
C VAL A 768 -46.99 11.87 -0.62
N ASP A 769 -47.18 13.18 -0.83
CA ASP A 769 -46.63 13.85 -2.00
C ASP A 769 -45.11 14.05 -1.87
N ILE A 770 -44.33 13.62 -2.87
CA ILE A 770 -42.86 13.69 -2.85
C ILE A 770 -42.32 15.12 -2.67
N PHE A 771 -42.94 16.14 -3.28
CA PHE A 771 -42.50 17.53 -3.13
C PHE A 771 -42.79 18.07 -1.74
N ARG A 772 -43.88 17.63 -1.10
CA ARG A 772 -44.15 17.90 0.32
C ARG A 772 -43.13 17.20 1.22
N LEU A 773 -42.79 15.95 0.97
CA LEU A 773 -41.81 15.20 1.77
C LEU A 773 -40.42 15.86 1.70
N ILE A 774 -39.94 16.15 0.49
CA ILE A 774 -38.67 16.85 0.27
C ILE A 774 -38.69 18.25 0.91
N ARG A 775 -39.79 19.01 0.82
CA ARG A 775 -39.87 20.31 1.52
C ARG A 775 -39.79 20.14 3.04
N THR A 776 -40.51 19.16 3.59
CA THR A 776 -40.53 18.87 5.03
C THR A 776 -39.13 18.52 5.54
N SER A 777 -38.31 17.82 4.74
CA SER A 777 -36.94 17.48 5.13
C SER A 777 -36.02 18.70 5.21
N TYR A 778 -36.14 19.68 4.30
CA TYR A 778 -35.42 20.96 4.45
C TYR A 778 -35.96 21.83 5.59
N GLU A 779 -37.27 21.82 5.82
CA GLU A 779 -37.90 22.59 6.91
C GLU A 779 -37.50 22.06 8.31
N LYS A 780 -37.42 20.74 8.49
CA LYS A 780 -37.01 20.12 9.76
C LYS A 780 -35.51 19.97 9.94
N PHE A 781 -34.77 19.58 8.89
CA PHE A 781 -33.36 19.18 8.98
C PHE A 781 -32.41 20.10 8.20
N GLY A 782 -32.87 21.31 7.83
CA GLY A 782 -32.08 22.33 7.14
C GLY A 782 -30.85 22.83 7.90
N THR A 783 -30.75 22.55 9.21
CA THR A 783 -29.58 22.82 10.06
C THR A 783 -28.38 21.92 9.76
N ILE A 784 -28.57 20.79 9.07
CA ILE A 784 -27.49 19.86 8.71
C ILE A 784 -26.65 20.46 7.58
N ARG A 785 -25.45 20.95 7.91
CA ARG A 785 -24.49 21.55 6.96
C ARG A 785 -23.46 20.52 6.48
N ALA A 786 -22.92 20.73 5.28
CA ALA A 786 -21.99 19.78 4.66
C ALA A 786 -20.67 19.60 5.47
N ASP A 787 -20.19 20.64 6.15
CA ASP A 787 -19.02 20.55 7.02
C ASP A 787 -19.26 19.78 8.33
N LEU A 788 -20.52 19.65 8.79
CA LEU A 788 -20.88 18.74 9.89
C LEU A 788 -20.83 17.29 9.40
N ILE A 789 -21.37 17.01 8.22
CA ILE A 789 -21.31 15.68 7.58
C ILE A 789 -19.84 15.25 7.40
N GLU A 790 -18.96 16.12 6.88
CA GLU A 790 -17.52 15.79 6.74
C GLU A 790 -16.81 15.52 8.09
N GLN A 791 -17.17 16.22 9.17
CA GLN A 791 -16.62 15.96 10.51
C GLN A 791 -17.08 14.60 11.05
N MET A 792 -18.37 14.26 10.88
CA MET A 792 -18.89 12.95 11.26
C MET A 792 -18.28 11.84 10.38
N ARG A 793 -18.14 12.06 9.06
CA ARG A 793 -17.47 11.13 8.12
C ARG A 793 -16.06 10.75 8.56
N PHE A 794 -15.24 11.71 8.98
CA PHE A 794 -13.90 11.40 9.51
C PHE A 794 -13.96 10.49 10.75
N LYS A 795 -14.80 10.85 11.73
CA LYS A 795 -15.00 10.09 12.97
C LYS A 795 -15.51 8.67 12.71
N GLN A 796 -16.39 8.50 11.72
CA GLN A 796 -17.01 7.22 11.38
C GLN A 796 -16.09 6.36 10.47
N ARG A 797 -15.30 6.98 9.55
CA ARG A 797 -14.29 6.29 8.73
C ARG A 797 -13.26 5.53 9.58
N LEU A 798 -12.77 6.14 10.66
CA LEU A 798 -11.90 5.48 11.65
C LEU A 798 -12.54 4.19 12.21
N LYS A 799 -13.80 4.26 12.66
CA LYS A 799 -14.51 3.10 13.22
C LYS A 799 -14.77 2.02 12.16
N VAL A 800 -15.28 2.40 10.99
CA VAL A 800 -15.65 1.47 9.90
C VAL A 800 -14.43 0.67 9.46
N ILE A 801 -13.30 1.33 9.23
CA ILE A 801 -12.07 0.64 8.76
C ILE A 801 -11.52 -0.28 9.84
N GLN A 802 -11.49 0.15 11.11
CA GLN A 802 -11.10 -0.75 12.22
C GLN A 802 -12.04 -1.96 12.36
N THR A 803 -13.35 -1.77 12.12
CA THR A 803 -14.37 -2.83 12.18
C THR A 803 -14.28 -3.82 11.01
N LEU A 804 -13.98 -3.31 9.80
CA LEU A 804 -13.67 -4.14 8.63
C LEU A 804 -12.42 -4.97 8.92
N GLU A 805 -11.35 -4.36 9.42
CA GLU A 805 -10.09 -5.05 9.74
C GLU A 805 -10.22 -6.09 10.87
N ASP A 806 -11.04 -5.84 11.90
CA ASP A 806 -11.39 -6.89 12.88
C ASP A 806 -12.23 -8.02 12.28
N THR A 807 -12.99 -7.75 11.22
CA THR A 807 -13.78 -8.77 10.53
C THR A 807 -12.90 -9.60 9.59
N THR A 808 -11.97 -8.97 8.86
CA THR A 808 -10.90 -9.64 8.11
C THR A 808 -10.08 -10.54 9.02
N LYS A 809 -9.52 -10.01 10.13
CA LYS A 809 -8.74 -10.80 11.12
C LYS A 809 -9.52 -12.02 11.61
N ARG A 810 -10.76 -11.84 12.10
CA ARG A 810 -11.58 -12.94 12.63
C ARG A 810 -11.91 -13.99 11.57
N ASN A 811 -12.04 -13.60 10.30
CA ASN A 811 -12.27 -14.55 9.21
C ASN A 811 -10.98 -15.30 8.82
N VAL A 812 -9.84 -14.61 8.72
CA VAL A 812 -8.51 -15.23 8.52
C VAL A 812 -8.22 -16.27 9.60
N VAL A 813 -8.35 -15.88 10.88
CA VAL A 813 -8.04 -16.74 12.02
C VAL A 813 -8.99 -17.93 12.12
N ARG A 814 -10.30 -17.76 11.84
CA ARG A 814 -11.27 -18.87 11.81
C ARG A 814 -10.93 -19.92 10.74
N THR A 815 -10.34 -19.53 9.61
CA THR A 815 -9.96 -20.46 8.55
C THR A 815 -8.63 -21.17 8.83
N ILE A 816 -7.66 -20.51 9.48
CA ILE A 816 -6.32 -21.07 9.76
C ILE A 816 -6.27 -21.91 11.04
N VAL A 817 -7.13 -21.64 12.04
CA VAL A 817 -7.13 -22.38 13.32
C VAL A 817 -7.49 -23.87 13.17
N THR A 818 -8.14 -24.26 12.07
CA THR A 818 -8.40 -25.68 11.75
C THR A 818 -7.24 -26.40 11.07
N GLU A 819 -6.19 -25.68 10.67
CA GLU A 819 -5.04 -26.19 9.90
C GLU A 819 -3.72 -26.14 10.69
N THR A 820 -3.72 -25.58 11.90
CA THR A 820 -2.51 -25.24 12.67
C THR A 820 -2.69 -25.54 14.16
N SER A 821 -1.59 -25.71 14.89
CA SER A 821 -1.63 -26.08 16.32
C SER A 821 -1.74 -24.87 17.28
N PHE A 822 -1.85 -23.65 16.75
CA PHE A 822 -1.90 -22.42 17.53
C PHE A 822 -3.29 -22.16 18.12
N THR A 823 -3.34 -21.50 19.28
CA THR A 823 -4.59 -20.99 19.84
C THR A 823 -5.12 -19.78 19.03
N ILE A 824 -6.41 -19.46 19.17
CA ILE A 824 -7.03 -18.28 18.54
C ILE A 824 -6.29 -17.00 18.95
N ASP A 825 -5.92 -16.87 20.23
CA ASP A 825 -5.22 -15.69 20.75
C ASP A 825 -3.81 -15.56 20.15
N GLU A 826 -3.07 -16.66 20.02
CA GLU A 826 -1.77 -16.69 19.33
C GLU A 826 -1.90 -16.31 17.85
N LEU A 827 -2.93 -16.82 17.15
CA LEU A 827 -3.18 -16.48 15.74
C LEU A 827 -3.57 -15.02 15.55
N GLU A 828 -4.39 -14.42 16.42
CA GLU A 828 -4.71 -12.99 16.37
C GLU A 828 -3.47 -12.11 16.58
N GLU A 829 -2.58 -12.51 17.50
CA GLU A 829 -1.37 -11.75 17.83
C GLU A 829 -0.25 -11.95 16.79
N LEU A 830 -0.13 -13.14 16.19
CA LEU A 830 0.69 -13.39 15.01
C LEU A 830 0.19 -12.59 13.81
N TYR A 831 -1.13 -12.52 13.58
CA TYR A 831 -1.72 -11.70 12.51
C TYR A 831 -1.43 -10.21 12.73
N ALA A 832 -1.54 -9.73 13.96
CA ALA A 832 -1.18 -8.36 14.31
C ALA A 832 0.31 -8.07 14.06
N LEU A 833 1.22 -9.01 14.37
CA LEU A 833 2.64 -8.89 14.05
C LEU A 833 2.93 -8.95 12.55
N PHE A 834 2.27 -9.84 11.82
CA PHE A 834 2.43 -10.03 10.37
C PHE A 834 1.93 -8.83 9.56
N LYS A 835 0.68 -8.38 9.80
CA LYS A 835 0.14 -7.14 9.22
C LYS A 835 1.04 -5.94 9.54
N ALA A 836 1.56 -5.88 10.76
CA ALA A 836 2.46 -4.81 11.16
C ALA A 836 3.85 -4.89 10.51
N GLU A 837 4.29 -6.04 10.00
CA GLU A 837 5.46 -6.10 9.11
C GLU A 837 5.11 -5.74 7.67
N HIS A 838 4.00 -6.25 7.13
CA HIS A 838 3.50 -5.89 5.79
C HIS A 838 3.46 -4.38 5.59
N LEU A 839 2.87 -3.64 6.54
CA LEU A 839 2.80 -2.19 6.50
C LEU A 839 4.17 -1.49 6.56
N THR A 840 5.24 -2.13 7.08
CA THR A 840 6.62 -1.60 7.06
C THR A 840 7.09 -1.34 5.63
N SER A 841 6.85 -2.23 4.67
CA SER A 841 7.21 -1.99 3.26
C SER A 841 6.24 -1.01 2.58
N CYS A 842 4.96 -0.96 2.99
CA CYS A 842 4.04 0.10 2.56
C CYS A 842 4.46 1.50 3.06
N TYR A 843 5.24 1.60 4.14
CA TYR A 843 5.78 2.87 4.66
C TYR A 843 7.13 3.24 4.06
N TRP A 844 8.06 2.28 3.94
CA TRP A 844 9.49 2.53 3.70
C TRP A 844 10.12 1.64 2.62
N GLY A 845 9.32 0.87 1.87
CA GLY A 845 9.80 -0.10 0.88
C GLY A 845 10.56 0.52 -0.30
N GLY A 846 11.72 -0.04 -0.62
CA GLY A 846 12.51 0.33 -1.79
C GLY A 846 12.13 -0.49 -3.03
N SER A 847 12.15 0.15 -4.20
CA SER A 847 12.13 -0.44 -5.56
C SER A 847 10.92 -1.29 -5.99
N SER A 848 10.09 -1.81 -5.09
CA SER A 848 8.90 -2.61 -5.40
C SER A 848 7.63 -1.79 -5.17
N ASN A 849 6.74 -1.71 -6.15
CA ASN A 849 5.49 -0.94 -6.05
C ASN A 849 4.51 -1.63 -5.09
N ALA A 850 3.95 -0.88 -4.14
CA ALA A 850 2.87 -1.37 -3.27
C ALA A 850 1.61 -1.78 -4.07
N LEU A 851 1.39 -1.16 -5.23
CA LEU A 851 0.29 -1.48 -6.16
C LEU A 851 0.37 -2.91 -6.72
N ASP A 852 1.58 -3.47 -6.90
CA ASP A 852 1.74 -4.86 -7.39
C ASP A 852 1.40 -5.90 -6.31
N ARG A 853 1.18 -5.46 -5.05
CA ARG A 853 1.02 -6.31 -3.86
C ARG A 853 -0.40 -6.32 -3.29
N HIS A 854 -1.35 -5.61 -3.89
CA HIS A 854 -2.72 -5.48 -3.36
C HIS A 854 -3.78 -5.37 -4.46
N ASP A 855 -4.42 -6.50 -4.77
CA ASP A 855 -5.67 -6.55 -5.52
C ASP A 855 -6.85 -6.67 -4.52
N PRO A 856 -7.73 -5.66 -4.40
CA PRO A 856 -8.84 -5.64 -3.45
C PRO A 856 -10.00 -6.59 -3.81
N SER A 857 -9.87 -7.39 -4.88
CA SER A 857 -10.79 -8.49 -5.21
C SER A 857 -10.32 -9.86 -4.69
N LEU A 858 -9.07 -9.97 -4.19
CA LEU A 858 -8.53 -11.22 -3.66
C LEU A 858 -9.18 -11.65 -2.32
N PRO A 859 -9.14 -12.95 -1.97
CA PRO A 859 -9.62 -13.44 -0.69
C PRO A 859 -8.93 -12.78 0.52
N TYR A 860 -9.65 -12.69 1.64
CA TYR A 860 -9.19 -12.10 2.91
C TYR A 860 -7.90 -12.71 3.48
N LEU A 861 -7.51 -13.92 3.06
CA LEU A 861 -6.25 -14.59 3.40
C LEU A 861 -5.03 -14.01 2.67
N GLU A 862 -5.24 -13.42 1.49
CA GLU A 862 -4.20 -12.94 0.58
C GLU A 862 -4.04 -11.41 0.59
N GLN A 863 -4.92 -10.67 1.29
CA GLN A 863 -4.90 -9.21 1.40
C GLN A 863 -3.56 -8.67 1.95
N TYR A 864 -2.88 -9.45 2.81
CA TYR A 864 -1.58 -9.10 3.35
C TYR A 864 -0.55 -10.16 2.98
N ARG A 865 0.53 -9.70 2.34
CA ARG A 865 1.65 -10.52 1.86
C ARG A 865 2.97 -9.83 2.16
N ILE A 866 3.99 -10.57 2.56
CA ILE A 866 5.32 -10.03 2.90
C ILE A 866 6.38 -10.52 1.92
N ASP A 867 7.36 -9.66 1.60
CA ASP A 867 8.53 -10.05 0.81
C ASP A 867 9.62 -10.72 1.68
N PHE A 868 10.73 -11.11 1.06
CA PHE A 868 11.80 -11.84 1.73
C PHE A 868 12.45 -11.06 2.89
N GLU A 869 12.72 -9.76 2.77
CA GLU A 869 13.36 -8.99 3.85
C GLU A 869 12.40 -8.80 5.04
N GLN A 870 11.10 -8.63 4.75
CA GLN A 870 10.05 -8.65 5.77
C GLN A 870 9.94 -10.01 6.47
N PHE A 871 9.94 -11.11 5.71
CA PHE A 871 9.93 -12.48 6.24
C PHE A 871 11.16 -12.77 7.11
N LYS A 872 12.35 -12.40 6.64
CA LYS A 872 13.63 -12.52 7.35
C LYS A 872 13.62 -11.78 8.70
N GLY A 873 13.07 -10.56 8.74
CA GLY A 873 12.85 -9.81 9.97
C GLY A 873 11.91 -10.52 10.95
N MET A 874 10.85 -11.17 10.46
CA MET A 874 9.96 -11.99 11.29
C MET A 874 10.57 -13.33 11.71
N PHE A 875 11.38 -13.96 10.85
CA PHE A 875 12.07 -15.21 11.11
C PHE A 875 12.99 -15.06 12.32
N ALA A 876 13.84 -14.03 12.31
CA ALA A 876 14.77 -13.70 13.39
C ALA A 876 14.09 -13.50 14.77
N LEU A 877 12.83 -13.04 14.80
CA LEU A 877 12.10 -12.76 16.04
C LEU A 877 11.25 -13.93 16.53
N LEU A 878 10.68 -14.73 15.62
CA LEU A 878 9.61 -15.68 15.94
C LEU A 878 10.01 -17.14 15.80
N PHE A 879 10.93 -17.50 14.88
CA PHE A 879 11.28 -18.90 14.66
C PHE A 879 12.28 -19.43 15.70
N PRO A 880 12.18 -20.71 16.11
CA PRO A 880 13.06 -21.29 17.12
C PRO A 880 14.52 -21.41 16.65
N TRP A 881 14.75 -21.50 15.35
CA TRP A 881 16.06 -21.74 14.73
C TRP A 881 16.75 -20.47 14.20
N ALA A 882 16.36 -19.30 14.69
CA ALA A 882 17.03 -18.04 14.36
C ALA A 882 18.35 -17.90 15.15
N CYS A 883 19.46 -18.23 14.50
CA CYS A 883 20.81 -18.28 15.10
C CYS A 883 21.85 -17.48 14.29
N GLY A 884 22.39 -16.42 14.90
CA GLY A 884 23.53 -15.66 14.37
C GLY A 884 23.41 -15.22 12.90
N THR A 885 24.55 -15.25 12.19
CA THR A 885 24.66 -14.93 10.76
C THR A 885 23.99 -15.95 9.86
N HIS A 886 23.85 -17.21 10.30
CA HIS A 886 23.25 -18.29 9.51
C HIS A 886 21.71 -18.19 9.43
N SER A 887 21.09 -17.37 10.29
CA SER A 887 19.66 -17.08 10.26
C SER A 887 19.18 -16.54 8.90
N ASP A 888 20.03 -15.84 8.15
CA ASP A 888 19.71 -15.31 6.82
C ASP A 888 19.56 -16.42 5.76
N VAL A 889 20.44 -17.42 5.81
CA VAL A 889 20.45 -18.59 4.91
C VAL A 889 19.25 -19.49 5.21
N LEU A 890 18.99 -19.75 6.50
CA LEU A 890 17.79 -20.45 6.97
C LEU A 890 16.50 -19.74 6.53
N ALA A 891 16.42 -18.41 6.69
CA ALA A 891 15.27 -17.65 6.24
C ALA A 891 15.06 -17.75 4.73
N SER A 892 16.12 -17.67 3.92
CA SER A 892 16.01 -17.79 2.45
C SER A 892 15.55 -19.19 2.01
N ARG A 893 16.13 -20.24 2.60
CA ARG A 893 15.74 -21.64 2.32
C ARG A 893 14.31 -21.95 2.78
N LEU A 894 13.82 -21.30 3.84
CA LEU A 894 12.41 -21.45 4.27
C LEU A 894 11.46 -20.62 3.41
N PHE A 895 11.84 -19.40 3.00
CA PHE A 895 11.00 -18.54 2.16
C PHE A 895 10.62 -19.25 0.85
N GLN A 896 11.62 -19.77 0.14
CA GLN A 896 11.45 -20.53 -1.10
C GLN A 896 10.67 -21.86 -0.94
N LEU A 897 10.53 -22.36 0.31
CA LEU A 897 9.78 -23.57 0.62
C LEU A 897 8.31 -23.27 0.97
N LEU A 898 7.99 -22.02 1.32
CA LEU A 898 6.64 -21.55 1.65
C LEU A 898 5.96 -20.82 0.49
N ASP A 899 6.73 -20.21 -0.40
CA ASP A 899 6.28 -19.66 -1.69
C ASP A 899 5.89 -20.80 -2.66
N GLU A 900 4.77 -21.50 -2.40
CA GLU A 900 4.27 -22.60 -3.23
C GLU A 900 3.71 -22.13 -4.59
N ASN A 901 3.46 -20.82 -4.77
CA ASN A 901 2.89 -20.27 -6.01
C ASN A 901 3.94 -19.60 -6.93
N GLY A 902 5.12 -19.26 -6.40
CA GLY A 902 6.24 -18.66 -7.13
C GLY A 902 6.12 -17.14 -7.35
N ASP A 903 5.30 -16.42 -6.57
CA ASP A 903 5.09 -14.98 -6.74
C ASP A 903 6.06 -14.10 -5.93
N SER A 904 7.00 -14.71 -5.20
CA SER A 904 8.03 -14.05 -4.38
C SER A 904 7.47 -13.22 -3.21
N LEU A 905 6.26 -13.55 -2.76
CA LEU A 905 5.65 -13.07 -1.53
C LEU A 905 5.15 -14.27 -0.70
N ILE A 906 4.96 -14.05 0.60
CA ILE A 906 4.34 -15.01 1.53
C ILE A 906 3.09 -14.38 2.13
N ASN A 907 1.95 -15.07 2.08
CA ASN A 907 0.74 -14.67 2.79
C ASN A 907 0.72 -15.22 4.23
N PHE A 908 -0.27 -14.80 5.03
CA PHE A 908 -0.32 -15.17 6.44
C PHE A 908 -0.49 -16.68 6.68
N ARG A 909 -1.19 -17.40 5.79
CA ARG A 909 -1.42 -18.84 5.91
C ARG A 909 -0.12 -19.62 5.70
N GLU A 910 0.67 -19.27 4.70
CA GLU A 910 1.99 -19.84 4.44
C GLU A 910 2.96 -19.56 5.59
N PHE A 911 3.02 -18.30 6.04
CA PHE A 911 3.85 -17.90 7.18
C PHE A 911 3.55 -18.72 8.45
N VAL A 912 2.27 -18.82 8.83
CA VAL A 912 1.85 -19.59 10.02
C VAL A 912 2.03 -21.09 9.82
N SER A 913 1.87 -21.61 8.60
CA SER A 913 2.14 -23.04 8.31
C SER A 913 3.60 -23.41 8.57
N GLY A 914 4.54 -22.59 8.10
CA GLY A 914 5.97 -22.76 8.38
C GLY A 914 6.29 -22.63 9.87
N LEU A 915 5.73 -21.63 10.55
CA LEU A 915 5.95 -21.40 11.98
C LEU A 915 5.34 -22.52 12.85
N SER A 916 4.18 -23.06 12.47
CA SER A 916 3.51 -24.19 13.15
C SER A 916 4.37 -25.46 13.05
N ALA A 917 4.91 -25.75 11.87
CA ALA A 917 5.80 -26.90 11.67
C ALA A 917 7.11 -26.77 12.47
N ALA A 918 7.68 -25.57 12.57
CA ALA A 918 8.90 -25.33 13.36
C ALA A 918 8.66 -25.37 14.88
N CYS A 919 7.54 -24.84 15.38
CA CYS A 919 7.26 -24.71 16.82
C CYS A 919 6.52 -25.91 17.41
N HIS A 920 5.47 -26.38 16.74
CA HIS A 920 4.51 -27.38 17.23
C HIS A 920 4.56 -28.73 16.51
N GLY A 921 5.27 -28.82 15.37
CA GLY A 921 5.49 -30.10 14.69
C GLY A 921 6.20 -31.11 15.59
N ASP A 922 5.92 -32.40 15.38
CA ASP A 922 6.64 -33.47 16.06
C ASP A 922 8.12 -33.54 15.58
N LEU A 923 8.93 -34.37 16.25
CA LEU A 923 10.32 -34.62 15.89
C LEU A 923 10.51 -34.94 14.39
N THR A 924 9.64 -35.79 13.83
CA THR A 924 9.69 -36.18 12.41
C THR A 924 9.33 -34.99 11.51
N GLU A 925 8.30 -34.21 11.85
CA GLU A 925 7.90 -33.04 11.07
C GLU A 925 8.96 -31.93 11.07
N LYS A 926 9.56 -31.63 12.23
CA LYS A 926 10.66 -30.66 12.36
C LYS A 926 11.88 -31.07 11.54
N LEU A 927 12.30 -32.32 11.65
CA LEU A 927 13.41 -32.86 10.86
C LEU A 927 13.08 -32.92 9.36
N LYS A 928 11.82 -33.19 8.99
CA LYS A 928 11.35 -33.19 7.59
C LYS A 928 11.29 -31.78 7.02
N LEU A 929 10.99 -30.75 7.83
CA LEU A 929 11.08 -29.35 7.44
C LEU A 929 12.54 -28.95 7.20
N LEU A 930 13.43 -29.23 8.17
CA LEU A 930 14.86 -28.94 8.06
C LEU A 930 15.52 -29.65 6.85
N TYR A 931 15.16 -30.92 6.61
CA TYR A 931 15.61 -31.67 5.44
C TYR A 931 15.14 -31.04 4.12
N LYS A 932 13.84 -30.69 4.00
CA LYS A 932 13.28 -30.02 2.81
C LYS A 932 14.03 -28.74 2.46
N MET A 933 14.36 -27.92 3.46
CA MET A 933 15.06 -26.64 3.28
C MET A 933 16.44 -26.82 2.62
N HIS A 934 17.09 -27.98 2.81
CA HIS A 934 18.40 -28.29 2.24
C HIS A 934 18.32 -29.07 0.91
N VAL A 935 17.15 -29.60 0.54
CA VAL A 935 16.91 -30.25 -0.75
C VAL A 935 16.77 -29.25 -1.90
N LEU A 936 16.44 -27.99 -1.60
CA LEU A 936 16.35 -26.92 -2.60
C LEU A 936 17.70 -26.74 -3.34
N PRO A 937 17.68 -26.48 -4.67
CA PRO A 937 18.89 -26.11 -5.40
C PRO A 937 19.34 -24.71 -4.99
N GLU A 938 20.63 -24.53 -4.73
CA GLU A 938 21.14 -23.24 -4.26
C GLU A 938 21.09 -22.17 -5.37
N PRO A 939 20.75 -20.91 -5.05
CA PRO A 939 20.84 -19.81 -5.99
C PRO A 939 22.31 -19.56 -6.34
N SER A 940 22.65 -19.67 -7.62
CA SER A 940 24.04 -19.57 -8.11
C SER A 940 24.63 -18.19 -7.86
N SER A 941 25.54 -18.09 -6.90
CA SER A 941 26.37 -16.91 -6.62
C SER A 941 27.79 -17.15 -7.13
N ASP A 942 28.15 -16.56 -8.26
CA ASP A 942 29.53 -16.56 -8.78
C ASP A 942 30.45 -15.67 -7.91
N GLN A 943 31.02 -16.24 -6.84
CA GLN A 943 32.18 -15.65 -6.15
C GLN A 943 32.96 -16.68 -5.31
N ASP A 944 34.21 -16.91 -5.72
CA ASP A 944 35.38 -17.47 -5.02
C ASP A 944 35.21 -18.66 -4.04
N GLU A 945 35.78 -19.81 -4.42
CA GLU A 945 35.97 -20.97 -3.54
C GLU A 945 37.04 -20.72 -2.46
N PRO A 946 36.75 -20.98 -1.16
CA PRO A 946 37.76 -21.23 -0.15
C PRO A 946 38.06 -22.73 -0.05
N ASP A 947 39.21 -23.15 -0.58
CA ASP A 947 39.76 -24.51 -0.43
C ASP A 947 40.03 -24.87 1.05
N SER A 948 39.20 -25.70 1.69
CA SER A 948 39.62 -26.63 2.76
C SER A 948 38.54 -27.65 3.13
N ALA A 949 38.74 -28.90 2.71
CA ALA A 949 38.01 -30.06 3.25
C ALA A 949 38.75 -30.73 4.43
N PHE A 950 39.60 -29.97 5.16
CA PHE A 950 40.50 -30.51 6.20
C PHE A 950 40.23 -29.96 7.60
N GLU A 951 39.54 -28.83 7.73
CA GLU A 951 39.39 -28.12 9.01
C GLU A 951 38.39 -28.80 9.98
N ALA A 952 37.40 -29.52 9.45
CA ALA A 952 36.36 -30.20 10.23
C ALA A 952 36.86 -31.37 11.10
N THR A 953 38.05 -31.92 10.84
CA THR A 953 38.64 -33.03 11.62
C THR A 953 39.75 -32.58 12.58
N GLN A 954 40.25 -31.35 12.49
CA GLN A 954 41.20 -30.81 13.48
C GLN A 954 40.50 -30.23 14.73
N TYR A 955 39.20 -29.95 14.66
CA TYR A 955 38.43 -29.39 15.80
C TYR A 955 38.27 -30.36 17.00
N PHE A 956 38.70 -31.61 16.89
CA PHE A 956 38.52 -32.65 17.92
C PHE A 956 39.74 -32.89 18.82
N PHE A 957 40.91 -32.32 18.54
CA PHE A 957 42.13 -32.56 19.33
C PHE A 957 43.11 -31.37 19.33
N GLU A 958 42.82 -30.32 20.10
CA GLU A 958 43.83 -29.68 20.97
C GLU A 958 43.15 -28.86 22.09
N ASP A 959 43.88 -28.61 23.17
CA ASP A 959 43.37 -28.06 24.44
C ASP A 959 44.38 -27.05 25.02
N ILE A 960 43.96 -26.25 26.02
CA ILE A 960 44.81 -25.45 26.94
C ILE A 960 45.31 -24.06 26.44
N THR A 961 44.48 -23.04 26.75
CA THR A 961 44.83 -21.69 27.32
C THR A 961 45.12 -20.43 26.43
N PRO A 962 44.93 -19.19 26.97
CA PRO A 962 44.65 -17.98 26.16
C PRO A 962 45.61 -16.77 26.38
N GLU A 963 45.21 -15.62 25.81
CA GLU A 963 45.84 -14.27 25.87
C GLU A 963 47.16 -14.11 25.07
N CYS A 964 47.50 -12.96 24.47
CA CYS A 964 47.09 -11.58 24.73
C CYS A 964 47.15 -10.67 23.47
N THR A 965 46.79 -9.39 23.61
CA THR A 965 46.72 -8.37 22.54
C THR A 965 48.05 -7.99 21.88
N HIS A 966 48.01 -7.61 20.59
CA HIS A 966 48.89 -6.56 20.08
C HIS A 966 48.24 -5.68 19.00
N VAL A 967 48.48 -4.36 19.05
CA VAL A 967 47.87 -3.37 18.16
C VAL A 967 48.92 -2.73 17.25
N VAL A 968 48.76 -2.92 15.94
CA VAL A 968 49.36 -2.12 14.85
C VAL A 968 48.35 -2.15 13.68
N GLY A 969 48.01 -1.07 12.97
CA GLY A 969 48.50 0.30 13.05
C GLY A 969 48.96 0.81 11.68
N LEU A 970 48.06 0.90 10.70
CA LEU A 970 48.42 1.31 9.33
C LEU A 970 47.28 2.09 8.63
N ASP A 971 47.34 3.41 8.74
CA ASP A 971 46.59 4.34 7.90
C ASP A 971 47.13 4.33 6.46
N SER A 972 46.26 4.36 5.45
CA SER A 972 46.62 4.88 4.13
C SER A 972 45.43 5.55 3.44
N ARG A 973 45.49 6.89 3.35
CA ARG A 973 44.62 7.69 2.47
C ARG A 973 45.27 7.86 1.09
N SER A 974 44.49 7.73 0.03
CA SER A 974 44.76 8.39 -1.25
C SER A 974 43.46 8.93 -1.87
N LYS A 975 43.59 10.00 -2.66
CA LYS A 975 42.54 10.73 -3.40
C LYS A 975 43.19 11.34 -4.66
N GLN A 976 42.35 11.85 -5.59
CA GLN A 976 42.70 12.51 -6.88
C GLN A 976 42.90 11.51 -8.05
N GLY A 977 42.58 11.81 -9.33
CA GLY A 977 41.84 12.94 -9.95
C GLY A 977 40.45 12.50 -10.50
N ALA A 978 39.59 13.31 -11.13
CA ALA A 978 39.79 14.39 -12.14
C ALA A 978 40.44 13.85 -13.45
N ASP A 979 39.94 14.14 -14.67
CA ASP A 979 38.98 15.18 -15.09
C ASP A 979 38.23 14.81 -16.41
N ASP A 980 37.26 15.66 -16.82
CA ASP A 980 36.61 15.80 -18.15
C ASP A 980 35.81 14.63 -18.80
N GLY A 981 34.69 14.96 -19.48
CA GLY A 981 33.83 13.96 -20.14
C GLY A 981 32.50 14.44 -20.77
N PHE A 982 32.52 15.48 -21.62
CA PHE A 982 31.31 16.13 -22.16
C PHE A 982 30.75 15.46 -23.43
N VAL A 983 29.67 14.65 -23.36
CA VAL A 983 28.96 14.13 -24.57
C VAL A 983 27.42 14.15 -24.47
N THR A 984 26.86 15.09 -25.24
CA THR A 984 25.56 15.15 -25.94
C THR A 984 24.65 13.92 -26.00
N VAL A 985 23.35 14.13 -25.78
CA VAL A 985 22.24 13.18 -26.05
C VAL A 985 22.13 12.82 -27.54
N SER A 986 21.96 11.54 -27.87
CA SER A 986 21.51 11.11 -29.20
C SER A 986 20.57 9.91 -29.12
N LEU A 987 19.28 10.15 -29.34
CA LEU A 987 18.26 9.10 -29.48
C LEU A 987 18.23 8.55 -30.92
N LYS A 988 18.61 7.29 -31.11
CA LYS A 988 18.23 6.49 -32.30
C LYS A 988 18.15 5.00 -31.93
N PRO A 989 17.19 4.24 -32.49
CA PRO A 989 17.02 2.82 -32.20
C PRO A 989 17.93 1.96 -33.09
N ASP A 990 18.44 0.85 -32.56
CA ASP A 990 19.13 -0.17 -33.36
C ASP A 990 18.70 -1.61 -32.99
N LYS A 991 18.89 -2.56 -33.91
CA LYS A 991 18.22 -3.86 -33.94
C LYS A 991 19.15 -5.00 -33.48
N GLY A 992 19.19 -5.25 -32.17
CA GLY A 992 19.89 -6.38 -31.57
C GLY A 992 18.98 -7.60 -31.32
N LYS A 993 19.19 -8.68 -32.08
CA LYS A 993 18.58 -10.03 -31.99
C LYS A 993 17.90 -10.38 -30.64
N ARG A 994 16.56 -10.29 -30.57
CA ARG A 994 15.76 -11.11 -29.64
C ARG A 994 15.41 -12.42 -30.34
N ALA A 995 15.77 -13.56 -29.73
CA ALA A 995 15.25 -14.87 -30.10
C ALA A 995 13.95 -15.17 -29.32
N ASN A 996 13.14 -16.07 -29.86
CA ASN A 996 11.76 -16.36 -29.45
C ASN A 996 11.52 -16.46 -27.91
N SER A 997 10.61 -15.63 -27.41
CA SER A 997 9.82 -15.89 -26.20
C SER A 997 8.34 -15.49 -26.35
N GLN A 998 7.85 -15.39 -27.60
CA GLN A 998 6.48 -15.01 -27.94
C GLN A 998 5.49 -16.18 -27.81
N GLU A 999 5.57 -16.92 -26.70
CA GLU A 999 4.77 -18.16 -26.50
C GLU A 999 4.25 -18.36 -25.07
N ASN A 1000 4.39 -17.38 -24.17
CA ASN A 1000 3.75 -17.36 -22.84
C ASN A 1000 2.22 -17.09 -22.91
N ARG A 1001 1.52 -17.82 -23.79
CA ARG A 1001 0.06 -17.78 -23.99
C ARG A 1001 -0.71 -18.78 -23.10
N ASN A 1002 -0.08 -19.28 -22.04
CA ASN A 1002 -0.52 -20.44 -21.25
C ASN A 1002 -0.94 -20.13 -19.80
N TYR A 1003 -1.32 -18.88 -19.49
CA TYR A 1003 -2.28 -18.66 -18.40
C TYR A 1003 -3.67 -19.19 -18.83
N LEU A 1004 -4.53 -19.53 -17.86
CA LEU A 1004 -5.97 -19.84 -18.02
C LEU A 1004 -6.34 -21.17 -18.74
N ARG A 1005 -5.85 -22.36 -18.30
CA ARG A 1005 -6.59 -23.62 -18.62
C ARG A 1005 -6.42 -24.94 -17.82
N LEU A 1006 -5.68 -25.04 -16.70
CA LEU A 1006 -5.37 -26.37 -16.13
C LEU A 1006 -5.43 -26.60 -14.59
N TRP A 1007 -6.05 -25.71 -13.79
CA TRP A 1007 -6.05 -25.83 -12.32
C TRP A 1007 -7.44 -25.79 -11.64
N THR A 1008 -8.28 -26.78 -11.97
CA THR A 1008 -9.33 -27.39 -11.12
C THR A 1008 -9.69 -28.74 -11.78
N PRO A 1009 -10.09 -29.83 -11.08
CA PRO A 1009 -10.66 -29.95 -9.72
C PRO A 1009 -9.61 -29.99 -8.59
N GLU A 1010 -9.87 -29.39 -7.42
CA GLU A 1010 -10.68 -29.89 -6.29
C GLU A 1010 -10.23 -31.24 -5.69
N ASN A 1011 -10.06 -31.22 -4.36
CA ASN A 1011 -10.23 -32.36 -3.44
C ASN A 1011 -9.47 -33.67 -3.75
N LYS A 1012 -8.12 -33.61 -3.79
CA LYS A 1012 -7.28 -34.73 -3.36
C LYS A 1012 -6.16 -34.30 -2.43
N SER A 1013 -6.43 -34.39 -1.12
CA SER A 1013 -5.43 -34.42 -0.06
C SER A 1013 -4.54 -35.67 -0.20
N LYS A 1014 -3.57 -35.62 -1.13
CA LYS A 1014 -2.53 -36.65 -1.23
C LYS A 1014 -1.65 -36.56 0.02
N SER A 1015 -1.84 -37.52 0.93
CA SER A 1015 -0.84 -37.87 1.93
C SER A 1015 0.51 -38.09 1.24
N LYS A 1016 1.43 -37.12 1.35
CA LYS A 1016 2.83 -37.25 0.90
C LYS A 1016 3.54 -38.18 1.88
N ASN A 1017 3.32 -39.49 1.68
CA ASN A 1017 4.07 -40.57 2.32
C ASN A 1017 5.57 -40.26 2.21
N ALA A 1018 6.35 -40.59 3.25
CA ALA A 1018 7.73 -40.10 3.37
C ALA A 1018 8.66 -40.43 2.19
N LYS A 1019 8.36 -41.51 1.44
CA LYS A 1019 9.18 -42.13 0.40
C LYS A 1019 9.39 -41.32 -0.88
N ASP A 1020 8.70 -40.19 -1.06
CA ASP A 1020 8.76 -39.36 -2.28
C ASP A 1020 9.62 -38.09 -2.11
N LEU A 1021 10.48 -38.02 -1.08
CA LEU A 1021 11.42 -36.91 -0.89
C LEU A 1021 12.71 -37.12 -1.74
N PRO A 1022 13.22 -36.08 -2.43
CA PRO A 1022 14.52 -36.15 -3.09
C PRO A 1022 15.66 -36.42 -2.09
N LYS A 1023 16.75 -37.03 -2.57
CA LYS A 1023 17.95 -37.25 -1.77
C LYS A 1023 18.76 -35.96 -1.61
N LEU A 1024 19.38 -35.76 -0.44
CA LEU A 1024 20.42 -34.74 -0.27
C LEU A 1024 21.71 -35.21 -0.93
N ASN A 1025 22.32 -34.36 -1.77
CA ASN A 1025 23.69 -34.58 -2.26
C ASN A 1025 24.74 -34.17 -1.19
N GLN A 1026 26.02 -34.45 -1.45
CA GLN A 1026 27.10 -34.22 -0.48
C GLN A 1026 27.23 -32.74 -0.04
N GLY A 1027 27.10 -31.79 -0.96
CA GLY A 1027 27.15 -30.35 -0.64
C GLY A 1027 25.95 -29.90 0.20
N GLN A 1028 24.74 -30.30 -0.19
CA GLN A 1028 23.51 -30.03 0.56
C GLN A 1028 23.54 -30.65 1.98
N PHE A 1029 24.17 -31.81 2.14
CA PHE A 1029 24.38 -32.45 3.44
C PHE A 1029 25.41 -31.71 4.31
N ILE A 1030 26.52 -31.25 3.74
CA ILE A 1030 27.48 -30.39 4.46
C ILE A 1030 26.80 -29.10 4.95
N GLU A 1031 25.96 -28.50 4.12
CA GLU A 1031 25.13 -27.34 4.49
C GLU A 1031 24.11 -27.63 5.59
N LEU A 1032 23.49 -28.80 5.59
CA LEU A 1032 22.63 -29.26 6.69
C LEU A 1032 23.42 -29.41 8.00
N CYS A 1033 24.63 -29.97 7.95
CA CYS A 1033 25.50 -30.10 9.12
C CYS A 1033 25.91 -28.72 9.67
N LYS A 1034 26.39 -27.79 8.83
CA LYS A 1034 26.67 -26.39 9.25
C LYS A 1034 25.45 -25.75 9.90
N THR A 1035 24.26 -26.00 9.35
CA THR A 1035 23.00 -25.45 9.89
C THR A 1035 22.70 -26.00 11.29
N MET A 1036 22.87 -27.30 11.51
CA MET A 1036 22.73 -27.91 12.83
C MET A 1036 23.72 -27.33 13.85
N TYR A 1037 25.00 -27.19 13.50
CA TYR A 1037 26.00 -26.56 14.38
C TYR A 1037 25.62 -25.12 14.78
N ASN A 1038 25.21 -24.28 13.82
CA ASN A 1038 24.79 -22.91 14.12
C ASN A 1038 23.52 -22.87 15.00
N MET A 1039 22.58 -23.81 14.83
CA MET A 1039 21.33 -23.88 15.61
C MET A 1039 21.53 -24.26 17.09
N PHE A 1040 22.64 -24.87 17.46
CA PHE A 1040 22.93 -25.30 18.84
C PHE A 1040 23.85 -24.36 19.60
N SER A 1041 24.43 -23.36 18.91
CA SER A 1041 25.22 -22.31 19.57
C SER A 1041 24.36 -21.53 20.55
N GLU A 1042 24.90 -21.23 21.74
CA GLU A 1042 24.22 -20.60 22.88
C GLU A 1042 23.13 -21.46 23.58
N ASP A 1043 22.88 -22.73 23.19
CA ASP A 1043 22.04 -23.62 24.02
C ASP A 1043 22.83 -24.17 25.23
N PRO A 1044 22.25 -24.26 26.44
CA PRO A 1044 22.93 -24.80 27.62
C PRO A 1044 23.48 -26.23 27.51
N ASN A 1045 23.15 -26.97 26.43
CA ASN A 1045 23.62 -28.33 26.14
C ASN A 1045 24.49 -28.37 24.86
N GLU A 1046 24.98 -27.23 24.35
CA GLU A 1046 25.74 -27.06 23.09
C GLU A 1046 26.80 -28.17 22.87
N GLN A 1047 27.61 -28.47 23.89
CA GLN A 1047 28.64 -29.52 23.82
C GLN A 1047 28.06 -30.94 23.57
N GLU A 1048 26.97 -31.32 24.25
CA GLU A 1048 26.29 -32.61 24.02
C GLU A 1048 25.71 -32.67 22.61
N LEU A 1049 25.13 -31.55 22.13
CA LEU A 1049 24.52 -31.45 20.81
C LEU A 1049 25.56 -31.52 19.69
N TYR A 1050 26.75 -30.94 19.88
CA TYR A 1050 27.87 -31.07 18.94
C TYR A 1050 28.44 -32.49 18.88
N HIS A 1051 28.65 -33.16 20.02
CA HIS A 1051 29.07 -34.56 20.03
C HIS A 1051 28.06 -35.48 19.34
N ALA A 1052 26.77 -35.33 19.64
CA ALA A 1052 25.70 -36.06 18.97
C ALA A 1052 25.62 -35.76 17.46
N THR A 1053 25.80 -34.49 17.06
CA THR A 1053 25.83 -34.10 15.64
C THR A 1053 27.01 -34.72 14.91
N ALA A 1054 28.19 -34.78 15.54
CA ALA A 1054 29.36 -35.43 14.99
C ALA A 1054 29.13 -36.94 14.77
N ALA A 1055 28.55 -37.64 15.76
CA ALA A 1055 28.20 -39.06 15.64
C ALA A 1055 27.23 -39.33 14.47
N VAL A 1056 26.12 -38.57 14.39
CA VAL A 1056 25.14 -38.67 13.30
C VAL A 1056 25.76 -38.33 11.94
N THR A 1057 26.61 -37.31 11.89
CA THR A 1057 27.30 -36.89 10.65
C THR A 1057 28.26 -37.97 10.15
N SER A 1058 29.07 -38.55 11.03
CA SER A 1058 29.97 -39.66 10.70
C SER A 1058 29.21 -40.88 10.19
N LEU A 1059 28.14 -41.28 10.89
CA LEU A 1059 27.29 -42.41 10.47
C LEU A 1059 26.64 -42.16 9.10
N LEU A 1060 26.17 -40.93 8.83
CA LEU A 1060 25.58 -40.58 7.54
C LEU A 1060 26.60 -40.49 6.40
N LEU A 1061 27.84 -40.06 6.68
CA LEU A 1061 28.95 -40.13 5.72
C LEU A 1061 29.24 -41.58 5.33
N GLU A 1062 29.38 -42.49 6.30
CA GLU A 1062 29.57 -43.92 6.03
C GLU A 1062 28.41 -44.53 5.24
N ILE A 1063 27.16 -44.24 5.63
CA ILE A 1063 25.95 -44.69 4.91
C ILE A 1063 25.95 -44.18 3.46
N GLY A 1064 26.38 -42.95 3.20
CA GLY A 1064 26.46 -42.37 1.87
C GLY A 1064 27.58 -42.98 1.01
N GLU A 1065 28.77 -43.22 1.58
CA GLU A 1065 29.88 -43.92 0.91
C GLU A 1065 29.50 -45.38 0.57
N VAL A 1066 28.87 -46.10 1.51
CA VAL A 1066 28.29 -47.43 1.25
C VAL A 1066 27.21 -47.35 0.17
N GLY A 1067 26.42 -46.28 0.13
CA GLY A 1067 25.44 -46.00 -0.91
C GLY A 1067 26.02 -46.01 -2.33
N LYS A 1068 27.21 -45.42 -2.54
CA LYS A 1068 27.91 -45.40 -3.85
C LYS A 1068 28.16 -46.82 -4.37
N LEU A 1069 28.54 -47.75 -3.50
CA LEU A 1069 28.85 -49.14 -3.87
C LEU A 1069 27.65 -49.88 -4.48
N PHE A 1070 26.42 -49.47 -4.14
CA PHE A 1070 25.18 -50.01 -4.71
C PHE A 1070 24.67 -49.25 -5.94
N VAL A 1071 25.14 -48.01 -6.18
CA VAL A 1071 24.85 -47.25 -7.41
C VAL A 1071 25.82 -47.66 -8.55
N ALA A 1072 27.08 -47.97 -8.20
CA ALA A 1072 28.17 -48.18 -9.16
C ALA A 1072 28.24 -49.57 -9.84
N GLN A 1073 27.17 -50.38 -9.84
CA GLN A 1073 27.15 -51.70 -10.51
C GLN A 1073 26.34 -51.73 -11.83
N PRO A 1074 26.98 -51.55 -13.00
CA PRO A 1074 26.40 -51.97 -14.27
C PRO A 1074 26.53 -53.50 -14.44
N ALA A 1075 25.39 -54.20 -14.50
CA ALA A 1075 25.37 -55.67 -14.54
C ALA A 1075 26.09 -56.27 -15.78
N LYS A 1076 27.14 -57.08 -15.54
CA LYS A 1076 27.86 -57.84 -16.58
C LYS A 1076 28.39 -59.21 -16.10
N GLU A 1077 27.47 -60.14 -15.84
CA GLU A 1077 27.68 -61.57 -16.13
C GLU A 1077 26.45 -62.09 -16.89
N GLY A 1078 26.58 -62.87 -17.97
CA GLY A 1078 27.78 -63.27 -18.72
C GLY A 1078 27.48 -63.42 -20.22
N GLY A 1079 28.51 -63.35 -21.06
CA GLY A 1079 28.35 -63.38 -22.52
C GLY A 1079 28.41 -64.78 -23.13
N SER A 1080 27.44 -65.13 -23.98
CA SER A 1080 27.53 -66.29 -24.89
C SER A 1080 26.59 -66.14 -26.09
N GLY A 1081 27.14 -66.24 -27.31
CA GLY A 1081 26.42 -66.72 -28.50
C GLY A 1081 25.30 -65.86 -29.14
N GLY A 1082 25.69 -65.02 -30.11
CA GLY A 1082 25.09 -64.99 -31.46
C GLY A 1082 23.62 -64.58 -31.71
N SER A 1083 23.45 -63.50 -32.50
CA SER A 1083 22.41 -63.30 -33.55
C SER A 1083 20.93 -63.71 -33.28
N GLY A 1084 20.04 -62.72 -33.14
CA GLY A 1084 18.57 -62.88 -33.30
C GLY A 1084 18.10 -62.75 -34.77
N PRO A 1085 16.83 -62.33 -35.07
CA PRO A 1085 15.79 -61.87 -34.13
C PRO A 1085 14.31 -62.33 -34.39
N SER A 1086 13.41 -61.92 -33.48
CA SER A 1086 11.94 -61.64 -33.62
C SER A 1086 10.87 -62.74 -33.34
N CYS A 1087 9.74 -62.28 -32.73
CA CYS A 1087 8.38 -62.84 -32.48
C CYS A 1087 8.22 -64.29 -31.95
N HIS A 1088 7.56 -64.56 -30.80
CA HIS A 1088 6.11 -64.37 -30.53
C HIS A 1088 5.74 -64.35 -29.00
N GLN A 1089 4.45 -64.31 -28.63
CA GLN A 1089 3.91 -64.23 -27.24
C GLN A 1089 2.87 -65.34 -26.92
N GLY A 1090 2.74 -65.74 -25.63
CA GLY A 1090 1.64 -66.56 -25.05
C GLY A 1090 2.14 -67.80 -24.25
N ILE A 1091 1.86 -68.09 -22.95
CA ILE A 1091 0.76 -67.87 -21.97
C ILE A 1091 -0.40 -68.90 -22.15
N PRO A 1092 -1.05 -69.51 -21.10
CA PRO A 1092 -0.81 -69.59 -19.63
C PRO A 1092 -0.84 -71.03 -19.02
N GLY A 1093 -0.75 -71.15 -17.67
CA GLY A 1093 -1.24 -72.33 -16.91
C GLY A 1093 -1.10 -72.21 -15.37
N VAL A 1094 -2.19 -72.32 -14.59
CA VAL A 1094 -2.24 -72.01 -13.12
C VAL A 1094 -3.34 -72.82 -12.38
N LEU A 1095 -3.14 -73.23 -11.10
CA LEU A 1095 -4.06 -73.08 -9.91
C LEU A 1095 -4.09 -74.22 -8.82
N PHE A 1096 -3.71 -73.87 -7.57
CA PHE A 1096 -4.43 -74.11 -6.27
C PHE A 1096 -4.65 -75.59 -5.77
N PRO A 1097 -5.33 -75.94 -4.61
CA PRO A 1097 -6.21 -75.14 -3.70
C PRO A 1097 -6.26 -75.39 -2.14
N LYS A 1098 -6.73 -74.35 -1.41
CA LYS A 1098 -7.65 -74.35 -0.21
C LYS A 1098 -7.18 -75.01 1.12
N LYS A 1099 -7.80 -74.81 2.31
CA LYS A 1099 -9.09 -74.21 2.82
C LYS A 1099 -8.83 -73.65 4.27
N GLY A 1100 -9.67 -72.94 5.06
CA GLY A 1100 -11.08 -72.48 5.07
C GLY A 1100 -12.03 -73.43 5.86
N PRO A 1101 -12.70 -73.05 6.98
CA PRO A 1101 -13.50 -71.83 7.24
C PRO A 1101 -13.15 -71.13 8.60
N GLY A 1102 -13.90 -70.16 9.19
CA GLY A 1102 -15.04 -69.33 8.72
C GLY A 1102 -16.38 -69.45 9.50
N GLN A 1103 -17.24 -68.41 9.36
CA GLN A 1103 -18.74 -68.38 9.45
C GLN A 1103 -19.51 -68.22 10.79
N PRO A 1104 -20.82 -67.80 10.78
CA PRO A 1104 -21.59 -67.03 9.75
C PRO A 1104 -22.60 -65.94 10.28
N TYR A 1105 -23.13 -65.06 9.42
CA TYR A 1105 -24.56 -65.04 8.97
C TYR A 1105 -24.91 -63.88 7.96
N VAL A 1106 -25.06 -64.24 6.66
CA VAL A 1106 -26.10 -63.93 5.61
C VAL A 1106 -26.87 -62.58 5.66
N VAL A 1107 -27.19 -61.82 4.57
CA VAL A 1107 -27.84 -62.16 3.26
C VAL A 1107 -27.47 -61.21 2.07
N GLU A 1108 -27.00 -61.82 0.97
CA GLU A 1108 -27.24 -61.65 -0.52
C GLU A 1108 -27.71 -60.32 -1.16
N SER A 1109 -27.41 -59.97 -2.44
CA SER A 1109 -26.68 -60.58 -3.61
C SER A 1109 -26.06 -59.42 -4.49
N VAL A 1110 -25.64 -59.44 -5.79
CA VAL A 1110 -25.89 -60.20 -7.06
C VAL A 1110 -24.59 -60.37 -7.91
N GLU A 1111 -24.54 -60.03 -9.22
CA GLU A 1111 -23.55 -60.53 -10.22
C GLU A 1111 -22.91 -59.48 -11.17
N PRO A 1112 -21.67 -59.76 -11.65
CA PRO A 1112 -21.11 -59.31 -12.95
C PRO A 1112 -20.47 -60.45 -13.80
N LEU A 1113 -20.04 -60.21 -15.06
CA LEU A 1113 -19.50 -61.24 -16.00
C LEU A 1113 -18.41 -60.74 -17.00
N PRO A 1114 -17.28 -61.47 -17.22
CA PRO A 1114 -16.32 -61.19 -18.32
C PRO A 1114 -15.63 -62.39 -19.06
N ALA A 1115 -15.34 -62.19 -20.37
CA ALA A 1115 -14.20 -62.63 -21.26
C ALA A 1115 -13.56 -64.06 -21.31
N SER A 1116 -13.10 -64.48 -22.52
CA SER A 1116 -12.13 -65.58 -22.82
C SER A 1116 -11.47 -65.46 -24.24
N LEU A 1117 -10.53 -66.36 -24.64
CA LEU A 1117 -9.56 -66.19 -25.78
C LEU A 1117 -9.00 -67.50 -26.43
N ALA A 1118 -8.26 -67.36 -27.56
CA ALA A 1118 -7.23 -68.27 -28.18
C ALA A 1118 -7.69 -69.48 -29.07
N PRO A 1119 -6.83 -70.21 -29.86
CA PRO A 1119 -5.38 -70.06 -30.23
C PRO A 1119 -4.99 -70.39 -31.73
N ASP A 1120 -3.66 -70.57 -31.99
CA ASP A 1120 -2.93 -71.37 -33.03
C ASP A 1120 -2.32 -70.73 -34.32
N SER A 1121 -1.23 -71.36 -34.82
CA SER A 1121 -0.26 -70.95 -35.89
C SER A 1121 -0.08 -72.07 -36.97
N GLU A 1122 0.54 -71.92 -38.16
CA GLU A 1122 1.90 -71.40 -38.50
C GLU A 1122 2.08 -71.17 -40.05
N GLU A 1123 3.29 -70.77 -40.47
CA GLU A 1123 3.93 -70.85 -41.82
C GLU A 1123 3.81 -69.75 -42.93
N HIS A 1124 4.94 -69.63 -43.65
CA HIS A 1124 5.25 -68.98 -44.95
C HIS A 1124 5.36 -67.44 -45.13
N SER A 1125 6.29 -67.04 -46.02
CA SER A 1125 6.84 -65.68 -46.23
C SER A 1125 7.38 -65.50 -47.67
N LEU A 1126 7.49 -64.24 -48.20
CA LEU A 1126 8.35 -63.86 -49.35
C LEU A 1126 8.35 -62.35 -49.72
N GLY A 1127 9.54 -61.71 -49.80
CA GLY A 1127 9.91 -60.53 -50.64
C GLY A 1127 9.36 -59.12 -50.33
N GLY A 1128 10.10 -58.00 -50.52
CA GLY A 1128 11.55 -57.83 -50.78
C GLY A 1128 11.96 -56.48 -51.44
N GLN A 1129 13.25 -56.10 -51.30
CA GLN A 1129 14.09 -55.27 -52.22
C GLN A 1129 13.81 -53.74 -52.39
N MET A 1130 14.77 -52.87 -52.82
CA MET A 1130 16.24 -52.73 -52.60
C MET A 1130 16.78 -51.36 -53.13
N GLU A 1131 17.99 -50.97 -52.68
CA GLU A 1131 19.00 -50.12 -53.38
C GLU A 1131 18.72 -48.59 -53.59
N ASP A 1132 19.72 -47.69 -53.79
CA ASP A 1132 21.05 -47.88 -54.38
C ASP A 1132 22.16 -46.84 -53.98
N ILE A 1133 23.45 -47.26 -53.99
CA ILE A 1133 24.75 -46.52 -54.25
C ILE A 1133 25.08 -45.18 -53.50
N LYS A 1134 26.30 -44.88 -52.96
CA LYS A 1134 27.71 -45.08 -53.44
C LYS A 1134 28.78 -45.12 -52.30
N LEU A 1135 30.07 -45.36 -52.64
CA LEU A 1135 31.20 -45.73 -51.76
C LEU A 1135 32.58 -45.09 -52.13
N GLU A 1136 33.59 -45.38 -51.27
CA GLU A 1136 35.09 -45.36 -51.36
C GLU A 1136 35.80 -44.38 -50.37
N ASP A 1137 36.72 -44.77 -49.45
CA ASP A 1137 38.04 -45.49 -49.45
C ASP A 1137 39.26 -44.54 -49.71
N SER A 1138 40.49 -44.68 -49.13
CA SER A 1138 41.09 -45.67 -48.20
C SER A 1138 42.44 -45.18 -47.55
N SER A 1139 42.98 -45.96 -46.60
CA SER A 1139 44.43 -46.10 -46.22
C SER A 1139 45.15 -45.06 -45.28
N PRO A 1140 46.17 -45.47 -44.44
CA PRO A 1140 46.80 -44.62 -43.37
C PRO A 1140 48.35 -44.47 -43.42
N ARG A 1141 48.96 -43.62 -42.55
CA ARG A 1141 50.30 -43.83 -41.91
C ARG A 1141 50.83 -42.78 -40.90
N ASP A 1142 51.60 -43.28 -39.91
CA ASP A 1142 52.83 -42.82 -39.22
C ASP A 1142 53.20 -41.33 -38.95
N ASN A 1143 53.97 -41.15 -37.86
CA ASN A 1143 54.65 -39.93 -37.34
C ASN A 1143 53.77 -38.90 -36.59
N GLY A 1144 54.28 -38.12 -35.63
CA GLY A 1144 55.66 -38.07 -35.10
C GLY A 1144 55.78 -37.23 -33.81
N ALA A 1145 56.91 -37.38 -33.10
CA ALA A 1145 57.18 -36.80 -31.79
C ALA A 1145 57.97 -35.47 -31.84
N CYS A 1146 58.09 -34.80 -30.68
CA CYS A 1146 59.13 -33.84 -30.26
C CYS A 1146 59.35 -32.55 -31.10
N SER A 1147 59.66 -31.37 -30.53
CA SER A 1147 60.49 -30.98 -29.38
C SER A 1147 62.00 -30.96 -29.63
N SER A 1148 62.54 -29.75 -29.87
CA SER A 1148 63.94 -29.30 -29.69
C SER A 1148 63.96 -27.77 -29.95
N MET A 1149 64.83 -26.92 -29.41
CA MET A 1149 65.98 -27.07 -28.48
C MET A 1149 65.71 -26.17 -27.24
N LEU A 1150 66.18 -26.40 -26.00
CA LEU A 1150 67.43 -26.95 -25.43
C LEU A 1150 68.67 -26.03 -25.47
N ILE A 1151 68.87 -25.30 -24.36
CA ILE A 1151 70.17 -25.09 -23.68
C ILE A 1151 69.81 -25.18 -22.15
N SER A 1152 70.22 -26.18 -21.36
CA SER A 1152 71.55 -26.41 -20.73
C SER A 1152 71.86 -25.40 -19.59
N ASP A 1153 72.33 -25.77 -18.39
CA ASP A 1153 72.66 -27.09 -17.81
C ASP A 1153 72.45 -27.13 -16.26
N ASP A 1154 72.62 -28.31 -15.68
CA ASP A 1154 72.59 -28.68 -14.24
C ASP A 1154 74.02 -28.89 -13.69
N ASP A 1155 74.25 -28.85 -12.36
CA ASP A 1155 75.43 -29.47 -11.74
C ASP A 1155 75.25 -29.83 -10.24
N THR A 1156 76.01 -30.83 -9.77
CA THR A 1156 75.64 -31.79 -8.71
C THR A 1156 76.53 -31.76 -7.44
N LYS A 1157 76.01 -32.24 -6.29
CA LYS A 1157 76.60 -33.37 -5.48
C LYS A 1157 76.05 -33.64 -4.06
N ASP A 1158 75.55 -34.87 -3.89
CA ASP A 1158 76.06 -35.99 -3.06
C ASP A 1158 76.33 -35.85 -1.53
N ASP A 1159 75.53 -36.60 -0.76
CA ASP A 1159 75.89 -37.64 0.23
C ASP A 1159 76.56 -37.39 1.62
N SER A 1160 75.76 -37.65 2.68
CA SER A 1160 75.84 -38.87 3.55
C SER A 1160 76.09 -38.78 5.09
N SER A 1161 75.35 -39.66 5.80
CA SER A 1161 75.75 -40.47 7.00
C SER A 1161 75.41 -40.07 8.48
N MET A 1162 74.34 -40.70 8.99
CA MET A 1162 74.28 -41.62 10.17
C MET A 1162 74.42 -41.18 11.66
N SER A 1163 73.27 -41.24 12.37
CA SER A 1163 73.05 -41.85 13.72
C SER A 1163 73.59 -41.10 14.98
N SER A 1164 73.18 -41.37 16.24
CA SER A 1164 72.41 -42.47 16.88
C SER A 1164 71.66 -42.01 18.18
N TYR A 1165 70.80 -42.90 18.70
CA TYR A 1165 70.37 -43.10 20.11
C TYR A 1165 69.19 -42.32 20.76
N SER A 1166 68.28 -43.11 21.34
CA SER A 1166 67.31 -42.76 22.39
C SER A 1166 67.35 -43.83 23.49
N VAL A 1167 67.31 -43.49 24.78
CA VAL A 1167 66.75 -44.35 25.85
C VAL A 1167 66.36 -43.52 27.09
N LEU A 1168 65.20 -43.84 27.69
CA LEU A 1168 64.83 -43.89 29.13
C LEU A 1168 63.58 -43.09 29.55
N SER A 1169 62.70 -43.80 30.26
CA SER A 1169 61.58 -43.30 31.07
C SER A 1169 61.66 -43.93 32.47
N ALA A 1170 61.22 -43.22 33.52
CA ALA A 1170 60.98 -43.80 34.85
C ALA A 1170 60.02 -42.92 35.67
N GLY A 1171 58.92 -43.52 36.15
CA GLY A 1171 57.75 -42.82 36.69
C GLY A 1171 57.71 -42.48 38.19
N SER A 1172 56.64 -41.78 38.55
CA SER A 1172 55.81 -41.95 39.77
C SER A 1172 54.49 -41.20 39.47
N HIS A 1173 53.30 -41.79 39.56
CA HIS A 1173 52.58 -42.38 40.71
C HIS A 1173 52.25 -41.37 41.84
N GLU A 1174 51.04 -41.31 42.41
CA GLU A 1174 49.69 -41.74 41.96
C GLU A 1174 48.60 -41.32 43.00
N GLU A 1175 47.36 -41.81 42.79
CA GLU A 1175 46.34 -42.17 43.80
C GLU A 1175 45.59 -41.05 44.59
N ASP A 1176 44.28 -41.16 44.90
CA ASP A 1176 43.17 -41.95 44.31
C ASP A 1176 41.79 -41.55 44.89
N LYS A 1177 40.71 -42.14 44.34
CA LYS A 1177 39.34 -42.46 44.86
C LYS A 1177 38.17 -41.64 44.28
N LEU A 1178 37.21 -42.24 43.57
CA LEU A 1178 36.43 -43.46 43.95
C LEU A 1178 35.79 -44.20 42.73
N HIS A 1179 35.62 -45.52 42.84
CA HIS A 1179 34.97 -46.40 41.85
C HIS A 1179 33.47 -46.14 41.63
N CYS A 1180 32.95 -46.52 40.45
CA CYS A 1180 31.99 -47.64 40.38
C CYS A 1180 32.05 -48.40 39.04
N GLU A 1181 32.09 -49.73 39.12
CA GLU A 1181 32.07 -50.74 38.04
C GLU A 1181 30.62 -51.22 37.76
N ASP A 1182 30.32 -52.16 36.84
CA ASP A 1182 30.76 -52.47 35.46
C ASP A 1182 29.99 -53.74 34.99
N ILE A 1183 29.43 -53.74 33.77
CA ILE A 1183 28.84 -54.87 33.02
C ILE A 1183 28.82 -54.39 31.54
N GLY A 1184 29.41 -55.02 30.50
CA GLY A 1184 29.67 -56.44 30.22
C GLY A 1184 28.62 -56.97 29.21
N GLU A 1185 28.91 -57.56 28.05
CA GLU A 1185 30.14 -57.91 27.32
C GLU A 1185 29.86 -57.76 25.78
N ASP A 1186 30.83 -58.10 24.92
CA ASP A 1186 30.73 -58.21 23.44
C ASP A 1186 30.49 -56.89 22.63
N THR A 1187 31.05 -56.70 21.43
CA THR A 1187 31.60 -57.71 20.49
C THR A 1187 33.02 -57.38 19.99
N VAL A 1188 33.82 -58.43 19.80
CA VAL A 1188 35.13 -58.40 19.10
C VAL A 1188 34.95 -58.83 17.63
N LEU A 1189 35.65 -58.20 16.67
CA LEU A 1189 36.51 -58.90 15.68
C LEU A 1189 37.11 -58.01 14.57
N VAL A 1190 38.44 -57.93 14.55
CA VAL A 1190 39.24 -57.61 13.36
C VAL A 1190 39.28 -58.82 12.43
N ARG A 1191 39.13 -58.63 11.10
CA ARG A 1191 39.81 -59.50 10.11
C ARG A 1191 40.01 -58.86 8.73
N SER A 1192 41.20 -58.31 8.54
CA SER A 1192 41.75 -57.93 7.23
C SER A 1192 42.04 -59.17 6.37
N GLY A 1193 41.66 -59.16 5.08
CA GLY A 1193 41.88 -60.27 4.15
C GLY A 1193 42.08 -59.84 2.70
N GLN A 1194 43.33 -59.52 2.34
CA GLN A 1194 43.93 -59.45 0.99
C GLN A 1194 42.99 -59.28 -0.24
N GLY A 1195 43.00 -58.08 -0.83
CA GLY A 1195 42.48 -57.83 -2.19
C GLY A 1195 42.97 -56.49 -2.75
N THR A 1196 43.85 -56.50 -3.76
CA THR A 1196 44.50 -55.28 -4.26
C THR A 1196 43.71 -54.58 -5.36
N ALA A 1197 43.24 -53.36 -5.08
CA ALA A 1197 42.94 -52.34 -6.09
C ALA A 1197 43.11 -50.96 -5.46
N ALA A 1198 43.75 -50.02 -6.17
CA ALA A 1198 43.85 -48.62 -5.73
C ALA A 1198 42.75 -47.78 -6.39
N LEU A 1199 42.15 -46.86 -5.63
CA LEU A 1199 41.26 -45.82 -6.14
C LEU A 1199 41.91 -44.44 -5.93
N PRO A 1200 41.75 -43.49 -6.86
CA PRO A 1200 42.45 -42.21 -6.82
C PRO A 1200 41.82 -41.23 -5.85
N ARG A 1201 42.63 -40.31 -5.31
CA ARG A 1201 42.12 -39.08 -4.67
C ARG A 1201 41.49 -38.20 -5.75
N SER A 1202 40.20 -37.86 -5.60
CA SER A 1202 39.55 -36.79 -6.36
C SER A 1202 39.13 -35.70 -5.38
N THR A 1203 39.51 -34.45 -5.66
CA THR A 1203 39.20 -33.28 -4.83
C THR A 1203 37.99 -32.54 -5.41
N SER A 1204 36.89 -33.25 -5.58
CA SER A 1204 35.65 -32.74 -6.16
C SER A 1204 34.44 -33.31 -5.42
N LEU A 1205 33.43 -32.48 -5.17
CA LEU A 1205 32.16 -32.92 -4.55
C LEU A 1205 31.57 -34.08 -5.36
N ASP A 1206 31.34 -35.21 -4.67
CA ASP A 1206 31.03 -36.47 -5.34
C ASP A 1206 29.56 -36.51 -5.76
N ARG A 1207 29.31 -36.62 -7.07
CA ARG A 1207 27.96 -36.61 -7.65
C ARG A 1207 27.14 -37.86 -7.34
N ASP A 1208 27.79 -38.96 -6.96
CA ASP A 1208 27.11 -40.23 -6.66
C ASP A 1208 26.86 -40.44 -5.15
N TRP A 1209 27.38 -39.57 -4.28
CA TRP A 1209 27.04 -39.55 -2.84
C TRP A 1209 25.66 -38.90 -2.64
N ALA A 1210 24.71 -39.63 -2.05
CA ALA A 1210 23.43 -39.05 -1.64
C ALA A 1210 22.67 -39.88 -0.58
N ILE A 1211 22.09 -39.21 0.43
CA ILE A 1211 21.29 -39.81 1.51
C ILE A 1211 19.79 -39.50 1.39
N THR A 1212 18.93 -40.36 1.95
CA THR A 1212 17.46 -40.15 2.02
C THR A 1212 17.03 -39.56 3.36
N PHE A 1213 15.80 -39.04 3.41
CA PHE A 1213 15.19 -38.57 4.66
C PHE A 1213 15.06 -39.68 5.71
N GLU A 1214 14.74 -40.91 5.31
CA GLU A 1214 14.66 -42.05 6.24
C GLU A 1214 16.02 -42.40 6.84
N GLN A 1215 17.12 -42.26 6.07
CA GLN A 1215 18.47 -42.46 6.59
C GLN A 1215 18.84 -41.36 7.59
N PHE A 1216 18.59 -40.08 7.24
CA PHE A 1216 18.79 -38.95 8.14
C PHE A 1216 18.01 -39.09 9.45
N LEU A 1217 16.71 -39.38 9.36
CA LEU A 1217 15.82 -39.58 10.50
C LEU A 1217 16.25 -40.77 11.38
N ALA A 1218 16.57 -41.92 10.78
CA ALA A 1218 16.99 -43.11 11.52
C ALA A 1218 18.31 -42.91 12.26
N SER A 1219 19.29 -42.22 11.65
CA SER A 1219 20.54 -41.87 12.31
C SER A 1219 20.33 -40.86 13.44
N LEU A 1220 19.54 -39.80 13.21
CA LEU A 1220 19.33 -38.76 14.23
C LEU A 1220 18.52 -39.29 15.43
N LEU A 1221 17.67 -40.31 15.22
CA LEU A 1221 16.97 -41.04 16.29
C LEU A 1221 17.87 -41.89 17.19
N THR A 1222 19.15 -42.13 16.87
CA THR A 1222 20.06 -42.83 17.80
C THR A 1222 20.59 -41.92 18.91
N GLU A 1223 20.51 -40.60 18.74
CA GLU A 1223 21.12 -39.62 19.66
C GLU A 1223 20.10 -38.92 20.57
N PRO A 1224 20.06 -39.25 21.89
CA PRO A 1224 19.08 -38.69 22.80
C PRO A 1224 19.14 -37.17 22.95
N ALA A 1225 20.33 -36.56 22.80
CA ALA A 1225 20.51 -35.12 22.92
C ALA A 1225 19.79 -34.35 21.79
N LEU A 1226 19.93 -34.81 20.54
CA LEU A 1226 19.28 -34.20 19.38
C LEU A 1226 17.76 -34.43 19.40
N VAL A 1227 17.32 -35.65 19.75
CA VAL A 1227 15.91 -35.97 19.99
C VAL A 1227 15.30 -35.00 21.02
N LYS A 1228 15.95 -34.83 22.18
CA LYS A 1228 15.53 -33.92 23.27
C LYS A 1228 15.51 -32.44 22.86
N TYR A 1229 16.41 -32.00 21.97
CA TYR A 1229 16.41 -30.62 21.45
C TYR A 1229 15.21 -30.37 20.52
N PHE A 1230 14.95 -31.25 19.55
CA PHE A 1230 13.85 -31.04 18.59
C PHE A 1230 12.47 -31.27 19.20
N ASP A 1231 12.34 -32.15 20.20
CA ASP A 1231 11.08 -32.40 20.92
C ASP A 1231 10.77 -31.32 22.00
N LYS A 1232 11.71 -30.41 22.26
CA LYS A 1232 11.57 -29.28 23.21
C LYS A 1232 10.39 -28.37 22.80
N PRO A 1233 9.37 -28.17 23.67
CA PRO A 1233 8.20 -27.35 23.33
C PRO A 1233 8.54 -25.85 23.31
N VAL A 1234 8.06 -25.14 22.28
CA VAL A 1234 8.29 -23.70 22.10
C VAL A 1234 7.12 -22.90 22.67
N CYS A 1235 7.36 -21.98 23.60
CA CYS A 1235 6.34 -21.08 24.11
C CYS A 1235 6.15 -19.87 23.17
N MET A 1236 5.16 -19.96 22.26
CA MET A 1236 4.97 -18.95 21.21
C MET A 1236 4.61 -17.57 21.77
N MET A 1237 3.70 -17.49 22.74
CA MET A 1237 3.31 -16.20 23.37
C MET A 1237 4.49 -15.44 24.02
N ALA A 1238 5.52 -16.13 24.51
CA ALA A 1238 6.72 -15.48 25.03
C ALA A 1238 7.53 -14.81 23.90
N ARG A 1239 7.70 -15.50 22.76
CA ARG A 1239 8.36 -14.94 21.55
C ARG A 1239 7.55 -13.80 20.93
N ILE A 1240 6.22 -13.93 20.82
CA ILE A 1240 5.31 -12.87 20.40
C ILE A 1240 5.45 -11.61 21.28
N THR A 1241 5.49 -11.79 22.60
CA THR A 1241 5.66 -10.69 23.56
C THR A 1241 7.03 -10.01 23.41
N SER A 1242 8.11 -10.79 23.21
CA SER A 1242 9.44 -10.25 22.94
C SER A 1242 9.49 -9.43 21.64
N ALA A 1243 8.95 -9.97 20.54
CA ALA A 1243 8.88 -9.30 19.25
C ALA A 1243 8.11 -7.97 19.31
N LYS A 1244 6.99 -7.92 20.05
CA LYS A 1244 6.24 -6.68 20.32
C LYS A 1244 7.07 -5.65 21.07
N ASN A 1245 7.79 -6.05 22.13
CA ASN A 1245 8.63 -5.15 22.92
C ASN A 1245 9.78 -4.57 22.09
N ILE A 1246 10.44 -5.40 21.27
CA ILE A 1246 11.53 -4.97 20.36
C ILE A 1246 11.01 -3.94 19.36
N ARG A 1247 9.84 -4.15 18.73
CA ARG A 1247 9.23 -3.15 17.85
C ARG A 1247 8.83 -1.86 18.57
N MET A 1248 8.28 -1.92 19.79
CA MET A 1248 7.86 -0.73 20.54
C MET A 1248 9.02 0.18 20.97
N MET A 1249 10.21 -0.39 21.24
CA MET A 1249 11.39 0.39 21.63
C MET A 1249 12.07 1.08 20.44
N GLY A 1250 11.91 0.52 19.23
CA GLY A 1250 12.83 0.68 18.11
C GLY A 1250 14.00 -0.32 18.23
N LYS A 1251 14.69 -0.63 17.13
CA LYS A 1251 15.87 -1.54 17.16
C LYS A 1251 16.84 -1.07 18.25
N PRO A 1252 17.15 -1.88 19.28
CA PRO A 1252 18.19 -1.53 20.24
C PRO A 1252 19.53 -1.46 19.49
N LEU A 1253 20.37 -0.46 19.80
CA LEU A 1253 21.75 -0.49 19.36
C LEU A 1253 22.44 -1.63 20.12
N THR A 1254 22.84 -2.68 19.40
CA THR A 1254 23.58 -3.82 19.93
C THR A 1254 25.01 -3.43 20.27
N SER A 1255 25.19 -2.81 21.44
CA SER A 1255 26.47 -2.83 22.13
C SER A 1255 26.58 -4.16 22.88
N ALA A 1256 27.61 -4.95 22.58
CA ALA A 1256 27.90 -6.22 23.26
C ALA A 1256 28.56 -5.97 24.63
N SER A 1257 27.81 -5.33 25.53
CA SER A 1257 28.16 -5.07 26.93
C SER A 1257 26.87 -4.76 27.71
N ASP A 1258 26.88 -4.98 29.03
CA ASP A 1258 25.77 -4.72 29.96
C ASP A 1258 24.56 -5.68 29.85
N TYR A 1259 24.81 -6.99 29.98
CA TYR A 1259 23.76 -8.00 30.27
C TYR A 1259 23.85 -8.63 31.67
N GLU A 1260 24.45 -7.91 32.63
CA GLU A 1260 24.33 -8.19 34.06
C GLU A 1260 23.68 -7.00 34.81
N ILE A 1261 23.36 -7.17 36.10
CA ILE A 1261 22.74 -6.16 36.97
C ILE A 1261 21.26 -5.83 36.64
N SER A 1262 20.38 -6.84 36.54
CA SER A 1262 18.93 -6.69 36.84
C SER A 1262 18.22 -8.01 37.19
N ALA A 1263 18.85 -8.85 38.03
CA ALA A 1263 18.28 -10.15 38.45
C ALA A 1263 18.34 -10.41 39.98
N MET A 1264 18.50 -9.38 40.83
CA MET A 1264 18.50 -9.50 42.30
C MET A 1264 17.74 -8.38 43.03
N SER A 1265 16.47 -8.15 42.65
CA SER A 1265 15.50 -7.48 43.54
C SER A 1265 14.05 -7.84 43.15
N GLY A 1266 13.57 -8.97 43.65
CA GLY A 1266 12.22 -9.50 43.45
C GLY A 1266 12.00 -10.73 44.33
#